data_AF-E3BM45-F1
#
_entry.id   AF-E3BM45-F1
#
_cell.length_a   1.000
_cell.length_b   1.000
_cell.length_c   1.000
_cell.angle_alpha   90.00
_cell.angle_beta   90.00
_cell.angle_gamma   90.00
#
_symmetry.space_group_name_H-M   'P 1'
#
loop_
_entity.id
_entity.type
_entity.pdbx_description
1 polymer ?
#
loop_
_entity_poly.entity_id
_entity_poly.type
_entity_poly.pdbx_seq_one_letter_code
_entity_poly.pdbx_strand_id
1 'polypeptide(L)'
;MTRKTSVTKRKQAKTSRKKSQRPKGTKQNKGWLALFWGLVWKCSLALAAVMLVVGFYLDSVVKQRFEGQLFDLPTVVYARILHLAPGDNITIAEVRNELDALNYRKVRQPRYPGEFSSSSTKIEIIRRPFEFTDGPEPDRHVMLHFAASHLERIESLEKKANLGYLRIEPKLLGMLDKTQSEQRLFLRREQFPEVMVDALLATEDRYFYQHDGVSPVAITRALFANIRAGRTVQGGSTLTQQLAKNIFLSSDRTLWRKLREAYIALILDYRYSKDRILEAYLNEVYLGQSRGQAIHGFGLASRLYFGQPIQELRIDQLALLVGMVKGPSYYNPIRYPERARERRDLVLRLMMQQDILSAHQYEMAASRDLDIQSNPQIADLQPAYFQQIRRELEQKLGDRFTRDIGLKVFTSLDPVSQQELEDAISTKVPQLSRTAGQELEGAAIAVDRNSGEIRAMVGGKRTGYDGFNRVLNASRQIGSLAKPAVYLSALAQPEKYSLATTLHDKPIHLKGNKGNTWSPRNYDRKYRGDIPLYVALAKSLNVPTVELGMQLGIYRVVKTFEKLGIDKNEIRPVPSMFLGSFTLTPFQVAQMYQTLTNSGKKAELSALRSVVDLEGNILFQSIPKAVQVVDQQAAWLTTYAMKRGVIEGTGRYLQANFSWANLAGKTGTSNNTRDSWFVGIDGREVTTIWLGRDDNKPTKLTGASGALRVYAEYLSKRIPEKLTLPWPQDIRSQHFSKTSNGNLDVDCGSELTLPVWDIHGNLKNGCQDTSATWLKRIFDW
;
A
#
# COMPACT_ATOMS: atom_id res chain seq x y z
N MET A 1 25.07 76.24 -63.88
CA MET A 1 23.96 75.82 -64.75
C MET A 1 22.68 75.81 -63.93
N THR A 2 21.90 76.91 -63.95
CA THR A 2 20.63 77.08 -64.71
C THR A 2 19.54 76.13 -64.19
N ARG A 3 18.39 76.52 -63.64
CA ARG A 3 17.44 77.63 -63.91
C ARG A 3 16.58 77.83 -62.62
N LYS A 4 16.28 79.06 -62.16
CA LYS A 4 15.13 79.93 -62.56
C LYS A 4 13.77 79.21 -62.47
N THR A 5 12.68 79.69 -61.85
CA THR A 5 12.29 80.97 -61.22
C THR A 5 10.83 80.87 -60.71
N SER A 6 10.42 81.86 -59.90
CA SER A 6 9.05 82.46 -59.81
C SER A 6 8.18 81.98 -58.62
N VAL A 7 7.43 82.81 -57.87
CA VAL A 7 7.12 84.25 -58.00
C VAL A 7 6.51 84.81 -56.68
N THR A 8 6.89 86.06 -56.33
CA THR A 8 6.15 87.24 -55.76
C THR A 8 4.82 87.10 -54.99
N LYS A 9 4.33 88.03 -54.13
CA LYS A 9 4.76 89.22 -53.33
C LYS A 9 3.45 89.84 -52.76
N ARG A 10 3.46 90.36 -51.52
CA ARG A 10 2.88 91.67 -51.03
C ARG A 10 2.69 91.57 -49.50
N LYS A 11 3.44 92.30 -48.65
CA LYS A 11 3.43 93.75 -48.27
C LYS A 11 2.06 94.20 -47.74
N GLN A 12 1.93 94.77 -46.54
CA GLN A 12 2.43 96.09 -46.10
C GLN A 12 2.44 96.18 -44.55
N ALA A 13 3.52 96.68 -43.92
CA ALA A 13 3.72 98.05 -43.38
C ALA A 13 2.98 98.29 -42.05
N LYS A 14 3.48 98.95 -41.00
CA LYS A 14 4.65 99.77 -40.61
C LYS A 14 4.51 99.84 -39.06
N THR A 15 5.50 100.06 -38.18
CA THR A 15 6.19 101.33 -37.87
C THR A 15 7.01 101.14 -36.59
N SER A 16 8.19 101.77 -36.56
CA SER A 16 8.87 102.44 -35.42
C SER A 16 9.07 101.72 -34.06
N ARG A 17 10.32 101.70 -33.57
CA ARG A 17 10.86 102.59 -32.50
C ARG A 17 12.06 101.95 -31.76
N LYS A 18 13.04 102.81 -31.48
CA LYS A 18 14.06 102.81 -30.40
C LYS A 18 14.95 101.57 -30.24
N LYS A 19 16.24 101.75 -30.57
CA LYS A 19 17.37 100.98 -30.00
C LYS A 19 17.34 101.11 -28.47
N SER A 20 17.08 100.00 -27.77
CA SER A 20 17.14 99.93 -26.32
C SER A 20 18.58 99.68 -25.85
N GLN A 21 19.03 100.50 -24.92
CA GLN A 21 20.10 100.16 -23.99
C GLN A 21 19.71 98.94 -23.14
N ARG A 22 20.73 98.17 -22.74
CA ARG A 22 20.71 96.95 -21.89
C ARG A 22 19.71 97.07 -20.73
N PRO A 23 19.04 95.97 -20.37
CA PRO A 23 19.51 95.28 -19.16
C PRO A 23 19.27 93.74 -19.12
N LYS A 24 19.93 93.11 -18.13
CA LYS A 24 19.62 91.81 -17.48
C LYS A 24 19.99 90.50 -18.17
N GLY A 25 20.34 89.53 -17.32
CA GLY A 25 20.10 88.11 -17.56
C GLY A 25 21.21 87.22 -17.04
N THR A 26 21.12 86.83 -15.78
CA THR A 26 21.93 85.79 -15.13
C THR A 26 22.21 84.60 -16.05
N LYS A 27 23.50 84.22 -16.17
CA LYS A 27 23.94 82.95 -16.74
C LYS A 27 23.31 81.81 -15.93
N GLN A 28 22.18 81.29 -16.41
CA GLN A 28 21.54 80.12 -15.83
C GLN A 28 22.23 78.86 -16.36
N ASN A 29 22.71 78.03 -15.43
CA ASN A 29 23.28 76.69 -15.61
C ASN A 29 22.33 75.71 -16.35
N LYS A 30 22.05 75.93 -17.65
CA LYS A 30 21.21 75.01 -18.45
C LYS A 30 21.99 73.87 -19.12
N GLY A 31 23.31 73.97 -19.25
CA GLY A 31 24.15 72.91 -19.86
C GLY A 31 24.33 71.68 -18.97
N TRP A 32 24.51 71.86 -17.67
CA TRP A 32 24.73 70.76 -16.73
C TRP A 32 23.47 69.94 -16.46
N LEU A 33 22.31 70.59 -16.37
CA LEU A 33 21.00 69.92 -16.23
C LEU A 33 20.62 69.10 -17.46
N ALA A 34 20.90 69.57 -18.68
CA ALA A 34 20.62 68.81 -19.91
C ALA A 34 21.58 67.62 -20.09
N LEU A 35 22.86 67.77 -19.72
CA LEU A 35 23.83 66.67 -19.66
C LEU A 35 23.45 65.63 -18.60
N PHE A 36 23.02 66.08 -17.41
CA PHE A 36 22.56 65.21 -16.33
C PHE A 36 21.30 64.44 -16.74
N TRP A 37 20.31 65.10 -17.36
CA TRP A 37 19.12 64.44 -17.91
C TRP A 37 19.45 63.46 -19.04
N GLY A 38 20.38 63.79 -19.94
CA GLY A 38 20.84 62.89 -20.99
C GLY A 38 21.59 61.66 -20.46
N LEU A 39 22.35 61.83 -19.37
CA LEU A 39 23.05 60.74 -18.70
C LEU A 39 22.08 59.84 -17.91
N VAL A 40 21.12 60.44 -17.19
CA VAL A 40 20.02 59.70 -16.53
C VAL A 40 19.19 58.91 -17.55
N TRP A 41 18.86 59.50 -18.70
CA TRP A 41 18.13 58.81 -19.77
C TRP A 41 18.92 57.62 -20.32
N LYS A 42 20.21 57.80 -20.65
CA LYS A 42 21.07 56.70 -21.13
C LYS A 42 21.24 55.60 -20.09
N CYS A 43 21.43 55.96 -18.82
CA CYS A 43 21.50 55.00 -17.72
C CYS A 43 20.18 54.26 -17.51
N SER A 44 19.04 54.94 -17.63
CA SER A 44 17.70 54.33 -17.56
C SER A 44 17.47 53.36 -18.71
N LEU A 45 17.90 53.70 -19.93
CA LEU A 45 17.77 52.86 -21.11
C LEU A 45 18.69 51.63 -21.03
N ALA A 46 19.92 51.81 -20.53
CA ALA A 46 20.83 50.71 -20.23
C ALA A 46 20.27 49.79 -19.13
N LEU A 47 19.71 50.35 -18.06
CA LEU A 47 19.05 49.57 -17.01
C LEU A 47 17.84 48.81 -17.54
N ALA A 48 17.02 49.42 -18.39
CA ALA A 48 15.89 48.76 -19.03
C ALA A 48 16.34 47.60 -19.93
N ALA A 49 17.41 47.78 -20.71
CA ALA A 49 18.00 46.72 -21.51
C ALA A 49 18.53 45.56 -20.63
N VAL A 50 19.22 45.87 -19.52
CA VAL A 50 19.67 44.86 -18.55
C VAL A 50 18.48 44.13 -17.93
N MET A 51 17.43 44.85 -17.53
CA MET A 51 16.20 44.26 -16.98
C MET A 51 15.51 43.36 -17.99
N LEU A 52 15.48 43.72 -19.28
CA LEU A 52 14.95 42.85 -20.34
C LEU A 52 15.76 41.57 -20.50
N VAL A 53 17.10 41.65 -20.52
CA VAL A 53 17.97 40.47 -20.60
C VAL A 53 17.77 39.57 -19.38
N VAL A 54 17.73 40.15 -18.17
CA VAL A 54 17.42 39.42 -16.93
C VAL A 54 16.02 38.82 -17.00
N GLY A 55 15.06 39.53 -17.58
CA GLY A 55 13.69 39.07 -17.83
C GLY A 55 13.68 37.81 -18.68
N PHE A 56 14.32 37.82 -19.85
CA PHE A 56 14.44 36.64 -20.71
C PHE A 56 15.12 35.45 -20.02
N TYR A 57 16.16 35.72 -19.22
CA TYR A 57 16.81 34.68 -18.43
C TYR A 57 15.88 34.08 -17.38
N LEU A 58 15.24 34.92 -16.55
CA LEU A 58 14.30 34.47 -15.52
C LEU A 58 13.09 33.77 -16.12
N ASP A 59 12.62 34.25 -17.25
CA ASP A 59 11.55 33.65 -18.05
C ASP A 59 11.90 32.24 -18.51
N SER A 60 13.11 32.05 -19.04
CA SER A 60 13.62 30.72 -19.40
C SER A 60 13.72 29.80 -18.17
N VAL A 61 14.16 30.31 -17.02
CA VAL A 61 14.24 29.53 -15.78
C VAL A 61 12.84 29.13 -15.29
N VAL A 62 11.89 30.05 -15.31
CA VAL A 62 10.48 29.80 -14.96
C VAL A 62 9.87 28.76 -15.90
N LYS A 63 10.09 28.90 -17.21
CA LYS A 63 9.61 27.97 -18.23
C LYS A 63 10.15 26.56 -18.01
N GLN A 64 11.47 26.43 -17.85
CA GLN A 64 12.13 25.14 -17.62
C GLN A 64 11.58 24.43 -16.37
N ARG A 65 11.23 25.17 -15.32
CA ARG A 65 10.72 24.60 -14.07
C ARG A 65 9.23 24.24 -14.13
N PHE A 66 8.39 25.10 -14.69
CA PHE A 66 6.93 24.91 -14.69
C PHE A 66 6.38 24.05 -15.84
N GLU A 67 7.05 24.04 -17.00
CA GLU A 67 6.70 23.14 -18.11
C GLU A 67 7.41 21.78 -18.00
N GLY A 68 8.47 21.70 -17.20
CA GLY A 68 9.15 20.46 -16.83
C GLY A 68 8.64 19.88 -15.50
N GLN A 69 9.54 19.24 -14.76
CA GLN A 69 9.25 18.68 -13.45
C GLN A 69 9.31 19.78 -12.37
N LEU A 70 8.14 20.31 -12.01
CA LEU A 70 8.00 21.38 -11.02
C LEU A 70 8.49 20.92 -9.63
N PHE A 71 8.14 19.69 -9.28
CA PHE A 71 8.45 19.03 -8.02
C PHE A 71 9.05 17.66 -8.27
N ASP A 72 10.00 17.27 -7.43
CA ASP A 72 10.43 15.89 -7.31
C ASP A 72 9.35 15.18 -6.47
N LEU A 73 8.50 14.40 -7.13
CA LEU A 73 7.32 13.79 -6.52
C LEU A 73 7.60 12.34 -6.15
N PRO A 74 7.44 11.97 -4.87
CA PRO A 74 7.69 10.61 -4.45
C PRO A 74 6.65 9.66 -5.07
N THR A 75 7.05 8.40 -5.26
CA THR A 75 6.09 7.35 -5.65
C THR A 75 5.11 7.09 -4.50
N VAL A 76 3.82 7.30 -4.72
CA VAL A 76 2.74 7.12 -3.74
C VAL A 76 2.22 5.68 -3.82
N VAL A 77 2.14 5.00 -2.67
CA VAL A 77 1.75 3.59 -2.60
C VAL A 77 0.41 3.44 -1.88
N TYR A 78 -0.52 2.77 -2.54
CA TYR A 78 -1.84 2.44 -2.04
C TYR A 78 -2.01 0.93 -1.81
N ALA A 79 -2.84 0.57 -0.83
CA ALA A 79 -3.28 -0.80 -0.58
C ALA A 79 -4.20 -1.31 -1.71
N ARG A 80 -4.80 -2.48 -1.53
CA ARG A 80 -5.81 -3.01 -2.44
C ARG A 80 -7.06 -2.12 -2.47
N ILE A 81 -7.69 -2.04 -3.62
CA ILE A 81 -9.06 -1.53 -3.76
C ILE A 81 -10.01 -2.64 -3.31
N LEU A 82 -10.89 -2.35 -2.34
CA LEU A 82 -11.94 -3.29 -1.94
C LEU A 82 -13.13 -3.11 -2.90
N HIS A 83 -13.42 -4.17 -3.64
CA HIS A 83 -14.62 -4.28 -4.46
C HIS A 83 -15.69 -5.03 -3.66
N LEU A 84 -16.88 -4.45 -3.57
CA LEU A 84 -18.05 -5.04 -2.93
C LEU A 84 -19.13 -5.24 -3.99
N ALA A 85 -19.69 -6.43 -4.07
CA ALA A 85 -20.80 -6.77 -4.93
C ALA A 85 -21.86 -7.59 -4.16
N PRO A 86 -23.15 -7.47 -4.51
CA PRO A 86 -24.18 -8.37 -4.00
C PRO A 86 -23.82 -9.84 -4.25
N GLY A 87 -23.87 -10.66 -3.21
CA GLY A 87 -23.48 -12.07 -3.22
C GLY A 87 -22.07 -12.36 -2.71
N ASP A 88 -21.24 -11.34 -2.47
CA ASP A 88 -19.91 -11.53 -1.90
C ASP A 88 -19.98 -12.16 -0.50
N ASN A 89 -19.15 -13.18 -0.25
CA ASN A 89 -18.98 -13.84 1.05
C ASN A 89 -18.18 -12.94 2.01
N ILE A 90 -18.71 -11.76 2.31
CA ILE A 90 -18.15 -10.80 3.25
C ILE A 90 -19.19 -10.44 4.30
N THR A 91 -18.77 -10.49 5.55
CA THR A 91 -19.60 -10.20 6.72
C THR A 91 -19.60 -8.71 7.05
N ILE A 92 -20.62 -8.28 7.80
CA ILE A 92 -20.69 -6.91 8.31
C ILE A 92 -19.51 -6.57 9.23
N ALA A 93 -18.97 -7.55 9.95
CA ALA A 93 -17.81 -7.36 10.83
C ALA A 93 -16.54 -7.10 10.02
N GLU A 94 -16.32 -7.85 8.93
CA GLU A 94 -15.19 -7.64 8.03
C GLU A 94 -15.25 -6.26 7.37
N VAL A 95 -16.42 -5.84 6.86
CA VAL A 95 -16.56 -4.48 6.29
C VAL A 95 -16.30 -3.40 7.34
N ARG A 96 -16.72 -3.59 8.59
CA ARG A 96 -16.36 -2.63 9.66
C ARG A 96 -14.86 -2.56 9.89
N ASN A 97 -14.18 -3.71 9.97
CA ASN A 97 -12.73 -3.74 10.16
C ASN A 97 -11.98 -3.04 9.01
N GLU A 98 -12.48 -3.19 7.77
CA GLU A 98 -11.95 -2.44 6.62
C GLU A 98 -12.11 -0.94 6.79
N LEU A 99 -13.33 -0.48 7.13
CA LEU A 99 -13.62 0.93 7.34
C LEU A 99 -12.78 1.52 8.49
N ASP A 100 -12.61 0.77 9.58
CA ASP A 100 -11.75 1.15 10.70
C ASP A 100 -10.28 1.25 10.25
N ALA A 101 -9.78 0.29 9.47
CA ALA A 101 -8.41 0.32 8.92
C ALA A 101 -8.17 1.51 7.97
N LEU A 102 -9.23 2.01 7.33
CA LEU A 102 -9.29 3.18 6.46
C LEU A 102 -9.58 4.49 7.23
N ASN A 103 -9.64 4.46 8.56
CA ASN A 103 -9.96 5.61 9.42
C ASN A 103 -11.32 6.26 9.11
N TYR A 104 -12.33 5.48 8.70
CA TYR A 104 -13.70 5.99 8.64
C TYR A 104 -14.22 6.28 10.05
N ARG A 105 -14.97 7.38 10.20
CA ARG A 105 -15.52 7.79 11.48
C ARG A 105 -16.92 7.19 11.69
N LYS A 106 -17.08 6.41 12.75
CA LYS A 106 -18.39 5.88 13.15
C LYS A 106 -19.23 6.98 13.81
N VAL A 107 -20.36 7.33 13.19
CA VAL A 107 -21.30 8.36 13.65
C VAL A 107 -22.73 7.83 13.69
N ARG A 108 -23.65 8.57 14.32
CA ARG A 108 -25.07 8.20 14.36
C ARG A 108 -25.78 8.42 13.02
N GLN A 109 -25.44 9.51 12.34
CA GLN A 109 -26.01 9.91 11.05
C GLN A 109 -24.87 10.41 10.16
N PRO A 110 -24.43 9.64 9.15
CA PRO A 110 -23.39 10.07 8.22
C PRO A 110 -23.86 11.31 7.46
N ARG A 111 -23.02 12.35 7.43
CA ARG A 111 -23.29 13.59 6.67
C ARG A 111 -22.14 14.01 5.79
N TYR A 112 -20.93 13.54 6.09
CA TYR A 112 -19.71 13.90 5.37
C TYR A 112 -18.99 12.66 4.83
N PRO A 113 -18.21 12.79 3.76
CA PRO A 113 -17.32 11.74 3.29
C PRO A 113 -16.41 11.20 4.40
N GLY A 114 -16.13 9.89 4.37
CA GLY A 114 -15.34 9.25 5.42
C GLY A 114 -16.12 8.95 6.70
N GLU A 115 -17.45 9.08 6.69
CA GLU A 115 -18.32 8.71 7.82
C GLU A 115 -19.15 7.46 7.52
N PHE A 116 -19.43 6.69 8.57
CA PHE A 116 -20.34 5.56 8.49
C PHE A 116 -21.16 5.40 9.76
N SER A 117 -22.33 4.79 9.63
CA SER A 117 -23.13 4.26 10.73
C SER A 117 -23.34 2.76 10.50
N SER A 118 -23.58 2.01 11.57
CA SER A 118 -23.81 0.57 11.43
C SER A 118 -24.78 0.04 12.48
N SER A 119 -25.70 -0.80 12.02
CA SER A 119 -26.63 -1.62 12.80
C SER A 119 -26.22 -3.09 12.74
N SER A 120 -27.01 -4.02 13.28
CA SER A 120 -26.71 -5.46 13.20
C SER A 120 -26.68 -6.02 11.77
N THR A 121 -27.44 -5.43 10.84
CA THR A 121 -27.61 -5.97 9.46
C THR A 121 -27.32 -4.94 8.36
N LYS A 122 -26.99 -3.69 8.72
CA LYS A 122 -26.76 -2.62 7.73
C LYS A 122 -25.56 -1.76 8.07
N ILE A 123 -24.89 -1.26 7.04
CA ILE A 123 -23.90 -0.17 7.13
C ILE A 123 -24.34 0.95 6.20
N GLU A 124 -24.54 2.14 6.74
CA GLU A 124 -24.68 3.36 5.94
C GLU A 124 -23.31 4.04 5.87
N ILE A 125 -22.86 4.39 4.68
CA ILE A 125 -21.52 4.96 4.47
C ILE A 125 -21.57 6.04 3.41
N ILE A 126 -20.81 7.11 3.63
CA ILE A 126 -20.48 8.10 2.60
C ILE A 126 -19.03 7.85 2.18
N ARG A 127 -18.88 7.08 1.09
CA ARG A 127 -17.58 6.69 0.54
C ARG A 127 -16.87 7.93 -0.01
N ARG A 128 -15.56 8.05 0.22
CA ARG A 128 -14.75 9.24 -0.14
C ARG A 128 -14.61 9.44 -1.66
N PRO A 129 -14.50 10.69 -2.16
CA PRO A 129 -14.09 10.89 -3.53
C PRO A 129 -12.67 10.34 -3.74
N PHE A 130 -12.43 9.66 -4.85
CA PHE A 130 -11.13 9.08 -5.14
C PHE A 130 -10.87 8.97 -6.65
N GLU A 131 -9.62 9.15 -7.04
CA GLU A 131 -9.16 9.01 -8.42
C GLU A 131 -8.65 7.58 -8.64
N PHE A 132 -9.53 6.72 -9.16
CA PHE A 132 -9.18 5.34 -9.52
C PHE A 132 -8.39 5.31 -10.83
N THR A 133 -7.85 4.13 -11.16
CA THR A 133 -7.04 3.91 -12.37
C THR A 133 -7.79 4.21 -13.68
N ASP A 134 -9.12 4.12 -13.65
CA ASP A 134 -10.05 4.35 -14.77
C ASP A 134 -10.71 5.74 -14.73
N GLY A 135 -10.40 6.57 -13.73
CA GLY A 135 -10.89 7.94 -13.62
C GLY A 135 -11.38 8.33 -12.23
N PRO A 136 -11.72 9.62 -12.03
CA PRO A 136 -12.25 10.13 -10.78
C PRO A 136 -13.67 9.62 -10.51
N GLU A 137 -13.91 9.18 -9.28
CA GLU A 137 -15.26 8.96 -8.77
C GLU A 137 -15.54 9.94 -7.61
N PRO A 138 -16.69 10.63 -7.61
CA PRO A 138 -17.11 11.47 -6.49
C PRO A 138 -17.41 10.61 -5.26
N ASP A 139 -17.73 11.28 -4.15
CA ASP A 139 -18.30 10.61 -3.00
C ASP A 139 -19.61 9.89 -3.35
N ARG A 140 -19.94 8.86 -2.57
CA ARG A 140 -21.18 8.11 -2.74
C ARG A 140 -21.82 7.80 -1.41
N HIS A 141 -23.07 8.22 -1.24
CA HIS A 141 -23.89 7.87 -0.09
C HIS A 141 -24.66 6.58 -0.35
N VAL A 142 -24.28 5.51 0.35
CA VAL A 142 -24.76 4.15 0.11
C VAL A 142 -25.14 3.42 1.40
N MET A 143 -26.10 2.51 1.27
CA MET A 143 -26.53 1.57 2.31
C MET A 143 -26.17 0.15 1.88
N LEU A 144 -25.39 -0.53 2.70
CA LEU A 144 -25.00 -1.93 2.54
C LEU A 144 -25.92 -2.80 3.42
N HIS A 145 -26.56 -3.80 2.81
CA HIS A 145 -27.43 -4.75 3.48
C HIS A 145 -26.76 -6.11 3.58
N PHE A 146 -26.71 -6.68 4.78
CA PHE A 146 -26.03 -7.95 5.04
C PHE A 146 -27.02 -9.01 5.53
N ALA A 147 -26.85 -10.21 4.99
CA ALA A 147 -27.28 -11.43 5.65
C ALA A 147 -26.21 -11.88 6.66
N ALA A 148 -26.41 -13.03 7.32
CA ALA A 148 -25.48 -13.52 8.33
C ALA A 148 -24.04 -13.75 7.82
N SER A 149 -23.86 -14.10 6.54
CA SER A 149 -22.58 -14.53 5.98
C SER A 149 -22.19 -13.88 4.65
N HIS A 150 -23.02 -12.98 4.10
CA HIS A 150 -22.77 -12.37 2.80
C HIS A 150 -23.42 -10.99 2.67
N LEU A 151 -22.93 -10.20 1.70
CA LEU A 151 -23.51 -8.92 1.31
C LEU A 151 -24.72 -9.17 0.40
N GLU A 152 -25.92 -8.82 0.85
CA GLU A 152 -27.17 -9.10 0.14
C GLU A 152 -27.45 -8.05 -0.94
N ARG A 153 -27.29 -6.76 -0.60
CA ARG A 153 -27.67 -5.65 -1.49
C ARG A 153 -26.88 -4.38 -1.18
N ILE A 154 -26.60 -3.62 -2.24
CA ILE A 154 -26.01 -2.27 -2.16
C ILE A 154 -27.04 -1.29 -2.71
N GLU A 155 -27.42 -0.29 -1.93
CA GLU A 155 -28.39 0.74 -2.32
C GLU A 155 -27.73 2.12 -2.33
N SER A 156 -27.90 2.88 -3.41
CA SER A 156 -27.56 4.31 -3.47
C SER A 156 -28.68 5.11 -2.83
N LEU A 157 -28.36 5.88 -1.79
CA LEU A 157 -29.33 6.74 -1.10
C LEU A 157 -29.65 8.02 -1.87
N GLU A 158 -28.70 8.49 -2.69
CA GLU A 158 -28.90 9.63 -3.61
C GLU A 158 -29.87 9.29 -4.74
N LYS A 159 -29.63 8.17 -5.44
CA LYS A 159 -30.42 7.77 -6.62
C LYS A 159 -31.62 6.88 -6.27
N LYS A 160 -31.72 6.42 -5.02
CA LYS A 160 -32.73 5.45 -4.54
C LYS A 160 -32.79 4.21 -5.43
N ALA A 161 -31.62 3.68 -5.78
CA ALA A 161 -31.47 2.57 -6.71
C ALA A 161 -30.42 1.56 -6.23
N ASN A 162 -30.59 0.30 -6.61
CA ASN A 162 -29.61 -0.75 -6.31
C ASN A 162 -28.36 -0.59 -7.18
N LEU A 163 -27.19 -0.81 -6.58
CA LEU A 163 -25.91 -0.82 -7.26
C LEU A 163 -25.43 -2.26 -7.44
N GLY A 164 -24.86 -2.57 -8.61
CA GLY A 164 -24.25 -3.87 -8.87
C GLY A 164 -22.89 -4.04 -8.19
N TYR A 165 -22.20 -2.93 -7.89
CA TYR A 165 -20.95 -2.94 -7.15
C TYR A 165 -20.68 -1.60 -6.46
N LEU A 166 -19.78 -1.62 -5.49
CA LEU A 166 -19.20 -0.45 -4.84
C LEU A 166 -17.68 -0.66 -4.71
N ARG A 167 -16.91 0.37 -5.04
CA ARG A 167 -15.47 0.42 -4.76
C ARG A 167 -15.24 1.26 -3.50
N ILE A 168 -14.50 0.72 -2.55
CA ILE A 168 -13.94 1.49 -1.44
C ILE A 168 -12.54 1.94 -1.85
N GLU A 169 -12.22 3.21 -1.61
CA GLU A 169 -10.92 3.77 -1.91
C GLU A 169 -9.80 3.05 -1.12
N PRO A 170 -8.60 2.90 -1.71
CA PRO A 170 -7.53 2.17 -1.05
C PRO A 170 -6.84 3.03 0.02
N LYS A 171 -6.36 2.37 1.09
CA LYS A 171 -5.55 3.02 2.13
C LYS A 171 -4.22 3.50 1.55
N LEU A 172 -3.81 4.73 1.87
CA LEU A 172 -2.44 5.20 1.62
C LEU A 172 -1.49 4.44 2.56
N LEU A 173 -0.57 3.67 1.98
CA LEU A 173 0.46 2.94 2.75
C LEU A 173 1.71 3.79 2.98
N GLY A 174 1.99 4.74 2.09
CA GLY A 174 3.11 5.64 2.24
C GLY A 174 3.73 6.01 0.90
N MET A 175 5.01 6.38 0.95
CA MET A 175 5.75 6.90 -0.20
C MET A 175 7.09 6.17 -0.34
N LEU A 176 7.47 5.86 -1.58
CA LEU A 176 8.64 5.07 -1.97
C LEU A 176 9.83 5.95 -2.37
N ASP A 177 10.28 6.88 -1.53
CA ASP A 177 11.56 7.58 -1.76
C ASP A 177 12.22 7.99 -0.44
N LYS A 178 13.39 7.42 -0.15
CA LYS A 178 14.16 7.67 1.09
C LYS A 178 15.17 8.81 0.96
N THR A 179 15.53 9.18 -0.26
CA THR A 179 16.64 10.11 -0.54
C THR A 179 16.21 11.57 -0.49
N GLN A 180 14.91 11.86 -0.54
CA GLN A 180 14.43 13.23 -0.48
C GLN A 180 14.27 13.71 0.98
N SER A 181 14.83 14.88 1.26
CA SER A 181 14.60 15.64 2.48
C SER A 181 13.20 16.23 2.55
N GLU A 182 12.48 16.28 1.43
CA GLU A 182 11.16 16.87 1.31
C GLU A 182 10.16 15.81 0.86
N GLN A 183 8.93 15.85 1.37
CA GLN A 183 7.83 14.99 0.96
C GLN A 183 6.62 15.82 0.60
N ARG A 184 5.95 15.39 -0.47
CA ARG A 184 4.76 16.02 -1.03
C ARG A 184 3.77 14.96 -1.47
N LEU A 185 2.48 15.21 -1.24
CA LEU A 185 1.39 14.49 -1.87
C LEU A 185 0.73 15.46 -2.85
N PHE A 186 1.06 15.31 -4.14
CA PHE A 186 0.53 16.20 -5.16
C PHE A 186 -0.98 16.02 -5.32
N LEU A 187 -1.72 17.13 -5.23
CA LEU A 187 -3.15 17.21 -5.52
C LEU A 187 -3.39 18.30 -6.56
N ARG A 188 -4.31 18.05 -7.49
CA ARG A 188 -4.78 19.05 -8.45
C ARG A 188 -5.63 20.12 -7.75
N ARG A 189 -5.73 21.31 -8.34
CA ARG A 189 -6.50 22.45 -7.80
C ARG A 189 -7.94 22.06 -7.42
N GLU A 190 -8.60 21.28 -8.27
CA GLU A 190 -9.98 20.82 -8.11
C GLU A 190 -10.17 19.89 -6.90
N GLN A 191 -9.10 19.27 -6.41
CA GLN A 191 -9.17 18.36 -5.27
C GLN A 191 -9.10 19.10 -3.93
N PHE A 192 -8.77 20.39 -3.91
CA PHE A 192 -8.73 21.18 -2.68
C PHE A 192 -10.12 21.78 -2.36
N PRO A 193 -10.59 21.74 -1.10
CA PRO A 193 -11.86 22.36 -0.73
C PRO A 193 -11.87 23.86 -0.99
N GLU A 194 -12.91 24.37 -1.65
CA GLU A 194 -13.04 25.81 -1.94
C GLU A 194 -13.01 26.67 -0.67
N VAL A 195 -13.65 26.22 0.42
CA VAL A 195 -13.61 26.91 1.71
C VAL A 195 -12.18 27.09 2.24
N MET A 196 -11.27 26.15 1.96
CA MET A 196 -9.86 26.29 2.34
C MET A 196 -9.16 27.32 1.46
N VAL A 197 -9.43 27.30 0.15
CA VAL A 197 -8.87 28.26 -0.78
C VAL A 197 -9.31 29.67 -0.39
N ASP A 198 -10.60 29.87 -0.13
CA ASP A 198 -11.14 31.14 0.35
C ASP A 198 -10.49 31.59 1.67
N ALA A 199 -10.26 30.66 2.60
CA ALA A 199 -9.53 30.94 3.83
C ALA A 199 -8.10 31.41 3.56
N LEU A 200 -7.38 30.74 2.65
CA LEU A 200 -6.02 31.10 2.26
C LEU A 200 -5.98 32.49 1.60
N LEU A 201 -6.89 32.77 0.68
CA LEU A 201 -6.98 34.06 0.00
C LEU A 201 -7.34 35.17 0.98
N ALA A 202 -8.34 34.96 1.84
CA ALA A 202 -8.75 35.94 2.85
C ALA A 202 -7.62 36.30 3.84
N THR A 203 -6.69 35.37 4.10
CA THR A 203 -5.63 35.53 5.08
C THR A 203 -4.31 36.02 4.50
N GLU A 204 -3.89 35.48 3.36
CA GLU A 204 -2.59 35.76 2.75
C GLU A 204 -2.67 36.75 1.59
N ASP A 205 -3.70 36.68 0.73
CA ASP A 205 -3.79 37.50 -0.49
C ASP A 205 -5.22 37.72 -1.03
N ARG A 206 -5.95 38.65 -0.40
CA ARG A 206 -7.39 38.89 -0.64
C ARG A 206 -7.75 39.20 -2.10
N TYR A 207 -6.84 39.84 -2.83
CA TYR A 207 -7.07 40.28 -4.21
C TYR A 207 -6.25 39.48 -5.22
N PHE A 208 -5.88 38.24 -4.87
CA PHE A 208 -5.03 37.36 -5.67
C PHE A 208 -5.42 37.29 -7.14
N TYR A 209 -6.72 37.10 -7.44
CA TYR A 209 -7.22 37.00 -8.82
C TYR A 209 -7.25 38.35 -9.58
N GLN A 210 -7.03 39.47 -8.92
CA GLN A 210 -7.20 40.82 -9.49
C GLN A 210 -5.88 41.51 -9.85
N HIS A 211 -4.74 41.06 -9.31
CA HIS A 211 -3.43 41.68 -9.56
C HIS A 211 -2.53 40.78 -10.39
N ASP A 212 -1.53 41.34 -11.06
CA ASP A 212 -0.58 40.60 -11.90
C ASP A 212 0.68 40.22 -11.09
N GLY A 213 0.57 39.27 -10.16
CA GLY A 213 1.69 38.73 -9.39
C GLY A 213 2.22 39.61 -8.27
N VAL A 214 2.12 40.93 -8.38
CA VAL A 214 2.50 41.90 -7.35
C VAL A 214 1.34 42.85 -7.08
N SER A 215 1.04 43.11 -5.81
CA SER A 215 -0.05 44.01 -5.41
C SER A 215 0.50 45.35 -4.87
N PRO A 216 0.41 46.44 -5.65
CA PRO A 216 0.79 47.78 -5.17
C PRO A 216 -0.03 48.21 -3.95
N VAL A 217 -1.30 47.83 -3.92
CA VAL A 217 -2.23 48.08 -2.80
C VAL A 217 -1.77 47.34 -1.55
N ALA A 218 -1.30 46.10 -1.66
CA ALA A 218 -0.77 45.36 -0.51
C ALA A 218 0.53 45.94 0.02
N ILE A 219 1.43 46.36 -0.86
CA ILE A 219 2.71 46.96 -0.49
C ILE A 219 2.50 48.30 0.23
N THR A 220 1.68 49.19 -0.33
CA THR A 220 1.39 50.50 0.27
C THR A 220 0.68 50.36 1.60
N ARG A 221 -0.36 49.51 1.70
CA ARG A 221 -1.05 49.21 2.96
C ARG A 221 -0.10 48.67 4.04
N ALA A 222 0.77 47.71 3.70
CA ALA A 222 1.74 47.16 4.62
C ALA A 222 2.76 48.22 5.07
N LEU A 223 3.21 49.08 4.16
CA LEU A 223 4.11 50.19 4.49
C LEU A 223 3.50 51.14 5.52
N PHE A 224 2.26 51.62 5.27
CA PHE A 224 1.55 52.49 6.21
C PHE A 224 1.34 51.83 7.59
N ALA A 225 0.92 50.56 7.62
CA ALA A 225 0.73 49.82 8.87
C ALA A 225 2.03 49.65 9.66
N ASN A 226 3.14 49.33 8.98
CA ASN A 226 4.45 49.13 9.61
C ASN A 226 5.04 50.45 10.13
N ILE A 227 4.85 51.56 9.41
CA ILE A 227 5.25 52.90 9.88
C ILE A 227 4.48 53.26 11.15
N ARG A 228 3.16 53.05 11.16
CA ARG A 228 2.31 53.36 12.33
C ARG A 228 2.67 52.52 13.56
N ALA A 229 3.09 51.28 13.37
CA ALA A 229 3.41 50.35 14.45
C ALA A 229 4.88 50.38 14.90
N GLY A 230 5.76 51.10 14.21
CA GLY A 230 7.20 51.16 14.51
C GLY A 230 7.96 49.83 14.34
N ARG A 231 7.30 48.78 13.84
CA ARG A 231 7.86 47.45 13.59
C ARG A 231 7.13 46.80 12.42
N THR A 232 7.69 45.73 11.85
CA THR A 232 7.00 44.97 10.80
C THR A 232 5.84 44.18 11.43
N VAL A 233 4.61 44.61 11.18
CA VAL A 233 3.38 43.98 11.69
C VAL A 233 2.60 43.28 10.56
N GLN A 234 2.62 43.82 9.34
CA GLN A 234 1.92 43.29 8.19
C GLN A 234 2.85 43.06 7.00
N GLY A 235 2.71 41.90 6.35
CA GLY A 235 3.42 41.56 5.12
C GLY A 235 2.67 42.11 3.89
N GLY A 236 3.42 42.66 2.94
CA GLY A 236 2.89 43.13 1.65
C GLY A 236 3.17 42.16 0.48
N SER A 237 3.48 40.89 0.77
CA SER A 237 3.85 39.91 -0.27
C SER A 237 2.63 39.11 -0.74
N THR A 238 2.50 38.93 -2.05
CA THR A 238 1.42 38.15 -2.68
C THR A 238 1.71 36.65 -2.65
N LEU A 239 0.70 35.81 -2.93
CA LEU A 239 0.90 34.36 -3.05
C LEU A 239 1.89 34.00 -4.16
N THR A 240 1.80 34.67 -5.32
CA THR A 240 2.73 34.47 -6.44
C THR A 240 4.18 34.81 -6.05
N GLN A 241 4.38 35.86 -5.24
CA GLN A 241 5.69 36.21 -4.70
C GLN A 241 6.21 35.17 -3.70
N GLN A 242 5.34 34.67 -2.81
CA GLN A 242 5.71 33.62 -1.88
C GLN A 242 6.10 32.33 -2.62
N LEU A 243 5.37 31.96 -3.68
CA LEU A 243 5.70 30.84 -4.56
C LEU A 243 7.07 31.04 -5.23
N ALA A 244 7.29 32.21 -5.81
CA ALA A 244 8.55 32.55 -6.47
C ALA A 244 9.74 32.43 -5.50
N LYS A 245 9.55 32.86 -4.25
CA LYS A 245 10.55 32.73 -3.18
C LYS A 245 10.87 31.27 -2.86
N ASN A 246 9.85 30.42 -2.72
CA ASN A 246 10.05 29.03 -2.28
C ASN A 246 10.68 28.16 -3.39
N ILE A 247 10.30 28.37 -4.65
CA ILE A 247 10.76 27.53 -5.77
C ILE A 247 12.11 27.98 -6.36
N PHE A 248 12.35 29.30 -6.49
CA PHE A 248 13.44 29.80 -7.33
C PHE A 248 14.56 30.51 -6.59
N LEU A 249 14.38 30.86 -5.32
CA LEU A 249 15.29 31.77 -4.61
C LEU A 249 15.85 31.14 -3.33
N SER A 250 17.07 31.54 -2.95
CA SER A 250 17.69 31.15 -1.69
C SER A 250 17.03 31.85 -0.48
N SER A 251 17.33 31.37 0.73
CA SER A 251 16.83 31.93 1.99
C SER A 251 17.43 33.30 2.39
N ASP A 252 18.32 33.88 1.58
CA ASP A 252 19.08 35.09 1.92
C ASP A 252 18.20 36.34 2.08
N ARG A 253 18.33 37.08 3.17
CA ARG A 253 17.50 38.28 3.40
C ARG A 253 18.10 39.53 2.76
N THR A 254 18.03 39.64 1.42
CA THR A 254 18.48 40.82 0.67
C THR A 254 17.35 41.53 -0.08
N LEU A 255 17.46 42.86 -0.25
CA LEU A 255 16.52 43.63 -1.08
C LEU A 255 16.57 43.19 -2.55
N TRP A 256 17.75 42.78 -3.04
CA TRP A 256 17.92 42.26 -4.39
C TRP A 256 17.15 40.95 -4.62
N ARG A 257 17.17 40.04 -3.64
CA ARG A 257 16.31 38.84 -3.68
C ARG A 257 14.84 39.23 -3.78
N LYS A 258 14.39 40.26 -3.02
CA LYS A 258 12.99 40.69 -3.04
C LYS A 258 12.57 41.31 -4.37
N LEU A 259 13.46 42.03 -5.06
CA LEU A 259 13.22 42.51 -6.42
C LEU A 259 13.14 41.36 -7.43
N ARG A 260 14.03 40.38 -7.34
CA ARG A 260 13.95 39.15 -8.16
C ARG A 260 12.64 38.39 -7.93
N GLU A 261 12.21 38.25 -6.69
CA GLU A 261 10.94 37.63 -6.30
C GLU A 261 9.74 38.32 -6.97
N ALA A 262 9.70 39.66 -6.92
CA ALA A 262 8.66 40.43 -7.58
C ALA A 262 8.69 40.29 -9.11
N TYR A 263 9.87 40.24 -9.72
CA TYR A 263 9.97 40.09 -11.17
C TYR A 263 9.56 38.68 -11.65
N ILE A 264 10.01 37.63 -10.94
CA ILE A 264 9.56 36.26 -11.20
C ILE A 264 8.05 36.14 -11.01
N ALA A 265 7.47 36.79 -10.00
CA ALA A 265 6.03 36.78 -9.77
C ALA A 265 5.24 37.39 -10.95
N LEU A 266 5.72 38.50 -11.53
CA LEU A 266 5.12 39.09 -12.75
C LEU A 266 5.20 38.12 -13.94
N ILE A 267 6.33 37.44 -14.12
CA ILE A 267 6.52 36.46 -15.20
C ILE A 267 5.58 35.26 -15.02
N LEU A 268 5.45 34.74 -13.79
CA LEU A 268 4.56 33.63 -13.47
C LEU A 268 3.11 33.97 -13.81
N ASP A 269 2.62 35.12 -13.37
CA ASP A 269 1.23 35.55 -13.62
C ASP A 269 0.94 35.88 -15.08
N TYR A 270 1.96 36.32 -15.82
CA TYR A 270 1.82 36.53 -17.27
C TYR A 270 1.71 35.21 -18.04
N ARG A 271 2.39 34.14 -17.60
CA ARG A 271 2.47 32.86 -18.32
C ARG A 271 1.44 31.83 -17.92
N TYR A 272 1.09 31.76 -16.64
CA TYR A 272 0.27 30.69 -16.08
C TYR A 272 -1.02 31.25 -15.51
N SER A 273 -2.09 30.45 -15.59
CA SER A 273 -3.35 30.81 -14.97
C SER A 273 -3.21 30.90 -13.45
N LYS A 274 -4.06 31.72 -12.83
CA LYS A 274 -4.16 31.86 -11.37
C LYS A 274 -4.35 30.51 -10.68
N ASP A 275 -5.16 29.64 -11.26
CA ASP A 275 -5.39 28.29 -10.73
C ASP A 275 -4.13 27.43 -10.76
N ARG A 276 -3.31 27.52 -11.81
CA ARG A 276 -2.04 26.80 -11.89
C ARG A 276 -1.01 27.32 -10.88
N ILE A 277 -0.96 28.64 -10.68
CA ILE A 277 -0.10 29.26 -9.66
C ILE A 277 -0.55 28.84 -8.25
N LEU A 278 -1.86 28.85 -8.01
CA LEU A 278 -2.44 28.44 -6.74
C LEU A 278 -2.22 26.95 -6.48
N GLU A 279 -2.41 26.08 -7.48
CA GLU A 279 -2.09 24.65 -7.39
C GLU A 279 -0.63 24.41 -7.00
N ALA A 280 0.30 25.08 -7.67
CA ALA A 280 1.72 25.01 -7.34
C ALA A 280 1.97 25.48 -5.90
N TYR A 281 1.36 26.57 -5.47
CA TYR A 281 1.48 27.08 -4.11
C TYR A 281 0.96 26.10 -3.05
N LEU A 282 -0.24 25.55 -3.27
CA LEU A 282 -0.90 24.62 -2.36
C LEU A 282 -0.11 23.31 -2.17
N ASN A 283 0.70 22.92 -3.16
CA ASN A 283 1.57 21.74 -3.09
C ASN A 283 3.00 22.05 -2.61
N GLU A 284 3.44 23.31 -2.68
CA GLU A 284 4.82 23.70 -2.38
C GLU A 284 5.02 24.19 -0.95
N VAL A 285 4.02 24.80 -0.34
CA VAL A 285 4.19 25.45 0.96
C VAL A 285 4.67 24.47 2.04
N TYR A 286 5.78 24.80 2.72
CA TYR A 286 6.23 24.05 3.89
C TYR A 286 5.20 24.19 5.02
N LEU A 287 4.77 23.08 5.62
CA LEU A 287 3.74 23.06 6.66
C LEU A 287 4.15 22.32 7.92
N GLY A 288 5.28 21.61 7.91
CA GLY A 288 5.76 20.92 9.09
C GLY A 288 6.93 20.00 8.82
N GLN A 289 7.36 19.31 9.86
CA GLN A 289 8.43 18.32 9.79
C GLN A 289 7.90 17.01 10.36
N SER A 290 8.15 15.91 9.67
CA SER A 290 7.97 14.56 10.22
C SER A 290 9.30 13.84 10.21
N ARG A 291 9.83 13.56 11.41
CA ARG A 291 11.17 12.97 11.58
C ARG A 291 12.23 13.80 10.83
N GLY A 292 13.00 13.18 9.94
CA GLY A 292 14.02 13.84 9.12
C GLY A 292 13.50 14.46 7.82
N GLN A 293 12.18 14.49 7.59
CA GLN A 293 11.58 14.93 6.31
C GLN A 293 10.70 16.16 6.48
N ALA A 294 10.91 17.15 5.62
CA ALA A 294 10.11 18.34 5.49
C ALA A 294 8.80 18.02 4.76
N ILE A 295 7.69 18.48 5.32
CA ILE A 295 6.35 18.20 4.82
C ILE A 295 5.85 19.43 4.08
N HIS A 296 5.71 19.28 2.77
CA HIS A 296 5.27 20.32 1.86
C HIS A 296 3.88 19.99 1.32
N GLY A 297 3.09 21.04 1.15
CA GLY A 297 1.76 21.00 0.59
C GLY A 297 0.66 20.60 1.59
N PHE A 298 -0.52 21.17 1.37
CA PHE A 298 -1.67 20.96 2.26
C PHE A 298 -2.18 19.52 2.26
N GLY A 299 -2.08 18.82 1.12
CA GLY A 299 -2.54 17.43 1.00
C GLY A 299 -1.79 16.45 1.91
N LEU A 300 -0.48 16.63 2.07
CA LEU A 300 0.29 15.79 2.99
C LEU A 300 0.17 16.27 4.43
N ALA A 301 0.08 17.58 4.65
CA ALA A 301 -0.13 18.15 5.98
C ALA A 301 -1.46 17.70 6.62
N SER A 302 -2.54 17.57 5.83
CA SER A 302 -3.82 17.07 6.33
C SER A 302 -3.66 15.66 6.93
N ARG A 303 -2.92 14.79 6.24
CA ARG A 303 -2.64 13.43 6.69
C ARG A 303 -1.73 13.40 7.90
N LEU A 304 -0.69 14.25 7.95
CA LEU A 304 0.22 14.33 9.09
C LEU A 304 -0.50 14.78 10.37
N TYR A 305 -1.27 15.87 10.31
CA TYR A 305 -1.84 16.48 11.50
C TYR A 305 -3.16 15.85 11.92
N PHE A 306 -3.98 15.36 10.99
CA PHE A 306 -5.35 14.89 11.27
C PHE A 306 -5.61 13.44 10.86
N GLY A 307 -4.68 12.77 10.17
CA GLY A 307 -4.86 11.39 9.70
C GLY A 307 -5.91 11.27 8.59
N GLN A 308 -6.31 12.39 7.99
CA GLN A 308 -7.44 12.51 7.08
C GLN A 308 -7.04 13.14 5.74
N PRO A 309 -7.68 12.73 4.62
CA PRO A 309 -7.65 13.47 3.38
C PRO A 309 -8.12 14.92 3.57
N ILE A 310 -7.57 15.84 2.80
CA ILE A 310 -7.87 17.26 2.90
C ILE A 310 -9.35 17.59 2.68
N GLN A 311 -10.04 16.77 1.88
CA GLN A 311 -11.46 16.92 1.54
C GLN A 311 -12.39 16.65 2.73
N GLU A 312 -11.91 15.97 3.77
CA GLU A 312 -12.69 15.66 4.97
C GLU A 312 -12.46 16.64 6.11
N LEU A 313 -11.46 17.50 5.99
CA LEU A 313 -11.10 18.40 7.07
C LEU A 313 -12.22 19.40 7.32
N ARG A 314 -12.53 19.58 8.60
CA ARG A 314 -13.46 20.60 9.04
C ARG A 314 -12.89 21.99 8.83
N ILE A 315 -13.76 22.99 8.84
CA ILE A 315 -13.39 24.40 8.71
C ILE A 315 -12.33 24.81 9.74
N ASP A 316 -12.45 24.36 11.00
CA ASP A 316 -11.46 24.61 12.06
C ASP A 316 -10.07 24.02 11.76
N GLN A 317 -10.02 22.83 11.15
CA GLN A 317 -8.79 22.14 10.78
C GLN A 317 -8.15 22.76 9.53
N LEU A 318 -8.96 23.13 8.53
CA LEU A 318 -8.51 23.87 7.34
C LEU A 318 -7.93 25.23 7.73
N ALA A 319 -8.61 25.98 8.61
CA ALA A 319 -8.14 27.26 9.13
C ALA A 319 -6.82 27.12 9.90
N LEU A 320 -6.61 26.01 10.62
CA LEU A 320 -5.33 25.73 11.27
C LEU A 320 -4.20 25.54 10.24
N LEU A 321 -4.41 24.72 9.21
CA LEU A 321 -3.41 24.52 8.15
C LEU A 321 -3.05 25.83 7.46
N VAL A 322 -4.05 26.63 7.09
CA VAL A 322 -3.86 27.96 6.49
C VAL A 322 -3.12 28.89 7.46
N GLY A 323 -3.47 28.87 8.74
CA GLY A 323 -2.82 29.68 9.77
C GLY A 323 -1.33 29.38 9.92
N MET A 324 -0.93 28.12 9.74
CA MET A 324 0.46 27.67 9.84
C MET A 324 1.36 28.17 8.71
N VAL A 325 0.83 28.46 7.52
CA VAL A 325 1.59 28.94 6.34
C VAL A 325 2.53 30.09 6.69
N LYS A 326 2.08 31.05 7.50
CA LYS A 326 2.86 32.21 7.92
C LYS A 326 4.15 31.83 8.68
N GLY A 327 4.14 30.72 9.39
CA GLY A 327 5.27 30.27 10.20
C GLY A 327 5.06 28.87 10.76
N PRO A 328 5.28 27.81 9.95
CA PRO A 328 4.90 26.44 10.31
C PRO A 328 5.57 25.93 11.59
N SER A 329 6.84 26.26 11.78
CA SER A 329 7.58 25.90 13.01
C SER A 329 7.14 26.70 14.24
N TYR A 330 6.67 27.94 14.05
CA TYR A 330 6.24 28.83 15.14
C TYR A 330 4.81 28.53 15.60
N TYR A 331 3.94 28.20 14.65
CA TYR A 331 2.54 27.81 14.86
C TYR A 331 2.35 26.29 14.86
N ASN A 332 3.41 25.53 15.13
CA ASN A 332 3.34 24.08 15.15
C ASN A 332 2.37 23.62 16.27
N PRO A 333 1.26 22.94 15.94
CA PRO A 333 0.19 22.64 16.91
C PRO A 333 0.59 21.58 17.94
N ILE A 334 1.62 20.78 17.65
CA ILE A 334 2.15 19.75 18.55
C ILE A 334 3.04 20.41 19.62
N ARG A 335 3.92 21.33 19.18
CA ARG A 335 4.91 21.96 20.05
C ARG A 335 4.37 23.19 20.77
N TYR A 336 3.48 23.95 20.12
CA TYR A 336 2.96 25.23 20.59
C TYR A 336 1.45 25.35 20.36
N PRO A 337 0.62 24.52 21.03
CA PRO A 337 -0.82 24.44 20.79
C PRO A 337 -1.54 25.78 20.99
N GLU A 338 -1.21 26.55 22.03
CA GLU A 338 -1.88 27.84 22.27
C GLU A 338 -1.67 28.86 21.14
N ARG A 339 -0.43 28.97 20.63
CA ARG A 339 -0.13 29.86 19.49
C ARG A 339 -0.86 29.41 18.23
N ALA A 340 -0.94 28.10 18.02
CA ALA A 340 -1.63 27.51 16.89
C ALA A 340 -3.14 27.78 16.97
N ARG A 341 -3.74 27.65 18.17
CA ARG A 341 -5.15 27.95 18.45
C ARG A 341 -5.47 29.42 18.19
N GLU A 342 -4.71 30.34 18.77
CA GLU A 342 -4.88 31.79 18.53
C GLU A 342 -4.78 32.14 17.04
N ARG A 343 -3.84 31.52 16.33
CA ARG A 343 -3.64 31.74 14.90
C ARG A 343 -4.79 31.19 14.06
N ARG A 344 -5.28 29.98 14.36
CA ARG A 344 -6.47 29.38 13.75
C ARG A 344 -7.69 30.27 13.96
N ASP A 345 -7.93 30.75 15.17
CA ASP A 345 -9.12 31.54 15.50
C ASP A 345 -9.10 32.91 14.81
N LEU A 346 -7.90 33.47 14.60
CA LEU A 346 -7.73 34.65 13.75
C LEU A 346 -8.12 34.37 12.30
N VAL A 347 -7.73 33.22 11.73
CA VAL A 347 -8.14 32.82 10.37
C VAL A 347 -9.66 32.68 10.29
N LEU A 348 -10.27 31.96 11.23
CA LEU A 348 -11.73 31.81 11.31
C LEU A 348 -12.45 33.15 11.39
N ARG A 349 -11.93 34.09 12.18
CA ARG A 349 -12.50 35.45 12.30
C ARG A 349 -12.39 36.22 10.99
N LEU A 350 -11.27 36.12 10.29
CA LEU A 350 -11.09 36.75 8.98
C LEU A 350 -12.07 36.17 7.95
N MET A 351 -12.29 34.85 7.96
CA MET A 351 -13.28 34.22 7.07
C MET A 351 -14.70 34.73 7.35
N MET A 352 -15.09 34.85 8.63
CA MET A 352 -16.38 35.42 9.02
C MET A 352 -16.54 36.87 8.57
N GLN A 353 -15.49 37.71 8.73
CA GLN A 353 -15.51 39.12 8.31
C GLN A 353 -15.60 39.31 6.79
N GLN A 354 -15.32 38.26 6.01
CA GLN A 354 -15.44 38.25 4.55
C GLN A 354 -16.70 37.51 4.08
N ASP A 355 -17.65 37.25 4.98
CA ASP A 355 -18.91 36.54 4.71
C ASP A 355 -18.72 35.11 4.14
N ILE A 356 -17.52 34.53 4.31
CA ILE A 356 -17.24 33.12 3.96
C ILE A 356 -17.89 32.18 4.99
N LEU A 357 -17.93 32.60 6.25
CA LEU A 357 -18.55 31.86 7.36
C LEU A 357 -19.66 32.68 8.01
N SER A 358 -20.75 32.02 8.38
CA SER A 358 -21.74 32.62 9.28
C SER A 358 -21.20 32.74 10.71
N ALA A 359 -21.77 33.65 11.50
CA ALA A 359 -21.40 33.81 12.91
C ALA A 359 -21.52 32.50 13.71
N HIS A 360 -22.57 31.71 13.44
CA HIS A 360 -22.77 30.39 14.05
C HIS A 360 -21.68 29.39 13.65
N GLN A 361 -21.27 29.36 12.37
CA GLN A 361 -20.18 28.50 11.92
C GLN A 361 -18.85 28.90 12.56
N TYR A 362 -18.57 30.20 12.68
CA TYR A 362 -17.39 30.72 13.37
C TYR A 362 -17.35 30.29 14.84
N GLU A 363 -18.43 30.49 15.59
CA GLU A 363 -18.50 30.15 17.01
C GLU A 363 -18.34 28.64 17.25
N MET A 364 -19.00 27.82 16.43
CA MET A 364 -18.85 26.36 16.45
C MET A 364 -17.44 25.90 16.10
N ALA A 365 -16.76 26.56 15.15
CA ALA A 365 -15.40 26.20 14.75
C ALA A 365 -14.35 26.66 15.79
N ALA A 366 -14.50 27.87 16.33
CA ALA A 366 -13.56 28.46 17.29
C ALA A 366 -13.61 27.76 18.68
N SER A 367 -14.78 27.26 19.08
CA SER A 367 -14.96 26.54 20.36
C SER A 367 -14.35 25.13 20.36
N ARG A 368 -13.97 24.58 19.21
CA ARG A 368 -13.34 23.26 19.13
C ARG A 368 -11.87 23.30 19.53
N ASP A 369 -11.40 22.19 20.07
CA ASP A 369 -9.98 21.94 20.23
C ASP A 369 -9.27 21.74 18.87
N LEU A 370 -7.95 21.73 18.89
CA LEU A 370 -7.15 21.56 17.67
C LEU A 370 -7.33 20.18 17.02
N ASP A 371 -7.74 19.17 17.80
CA ASP A 371 -8.12 17.83 17.32
C ASP A 371 -7.08 17.20 16.37
N ILE A 372 -5.79 17.28 16.78
CA ILE A 372 -4.67 16.70 16.04
C ILE A 372 -4.41 15.26 16.47
N GLN A 373 -3.78 14.48 15.61
CA GLN A 373 -3.31 13.14 15.92
C GLN A 373 -2.40 13.14 17.15
N SER A 374 -2.60 12.19 18.07
CA SER A 374 -1.76 12.04 19.25
C SER A 374 -0.33 11.64 18.91
N ASN A 375 -0.15 10.84 17.85
CA ASN A 375 1.16 10.50 17.28
C ASN A 375 1.17 10.82 15.78
N PRO A 376 1.53 12.05 15.39
CA PRO A 376 1.49 12.51 14.00
C PRO A 376 2.35 11.65 13.07
N GLN A 377 1.67 10.90 12.21
CA GLN A 377 2.29 10.07 11.19
C GLN A 377 1.48 10.14 9.89
N ILE A 378 2.17 10.03 8.75
CA ILE A 378 1.54 10.10 7.42
C ILE A 378 0.81 8.79 7.10
N ALA A 379 1.46 7.67 7.42
CA ALA A 379 0.96 6.32 7.22
C ALA A 379 1.69 5.36 8.16
N ASP A 380 1.09 4.20 8.40
CA ASP A 380 1.74 3.09 9.10
C ASP A 380 2.91 2.57 8.26
N LEU A 381 4.03 2.23 8.89
CA LEU A 381 5.20 1.71 8.16
C LEU A 381 5.01 0.21 7.87
N GLN A 382 5.07 -0.19 6.59
CA GLN A 382 5.20 -1.60 6.19
C GLN A 382 6.52 -1.88 5.45
N PRO A 383 7.71 -1.76 6.10
CA PRO A 383 8.99 -1.81 5.40
C PRO A 383 9.24 -3.11 4.64
N ALA A 384 8.82 -4.25 5.23
CA ALA A 384 8.97 -5.55 4.61
C ALA A 384 8.22 -5.63 3.27
N TYR A 385 6.98 -5.14 3.23
CA TYR A 385 6.17 -5.09 2.01
C TYR A 385 6.74 -4.08 1.00
N PHE A 386 7.17 -2.90 1.45
CA PHE A 386 7.80 -1.89 0.59
C PHE A 386 9.09 -2.37 -0.07
N GLN A 387 9.89 -3.20 0.61
CA GLN A 387 11.05 -3.84 -0.01
C GLN A 387 10.65 -4.76 -1.16
N GLN A 388 9.53 -5.49 -1.05
CA GLN A 388 9.01 -6.31 -2.14
C GLN A 388 8.45 -5.45 -3.29
N ILE A 389 7.71 -4.38 -2.99
CA ILE A 389 7.22 -3.44 -4.01
C ILE A 389 8.40 -2.88 -4.82
N ARG A 390 9.46 -2.43 -4.15
CA ARG A 390 10.66 -1.90 -4.83
C ARG A 390 11.26 -2.92 -5.78
N ARG A 391 11.44 -4.17 -5.34
CA ARG A 391 11.96 -5.27 -6.19
C ARG A 391 11.08 -5.51 -7.41
N GLU A 392 9.76 -5.51 -7.25
CA GLU A 392 8.83 -5.71 -8.36
C GLU A 392 8.79 -4.52 -9.32
N LEU A 393 8.85 -3.28 -8.82
CA LEU A 393 8.91 -2.09 -9.67
C LEU A 393 10.18 -2.11 -10.53
N GLU A 394 11.34 -2.37 -9.91
CA GLU A 394 12.62 -2.51 -10.62
C GLU A 394 12.56 -3.62 -11.67
N GLN A 395 11.96 -4.78 -11.35
CA GLN A 395 11.84 -5.90 -12.27
C GLN A 395 10.87 -5.65 -13.44
N LYS A 396 9.74 -4.98 -13.21
CA LYS A 396 8.65 -4.83 -14.20
C LYS A 396 8.79 -3.58 -15.08
N LEU A 397 9.29 -2.50 -14.50
CA LEU A 397 9.43 -1.22 -15.20
C LEU A 397 10.87 -1.01 -15.68
N GLY A 398 11.88 -1.57 -15.01
CA GLY A 398 13.29 -1.37 -15.35
C GLY A 398 13.61 0.12 -15.39
N ASP A 399 14.20 0.57 -16.50
CA ASP A 399 14.57 1.98 -16.73
C ASP A 399 13.35 2.92 -16.81
N ARG A 400 12.13 2.41 -17.03
CA ARG A 400 10.90 3.21 -16.99
C ARG A 400 10.49 3.60 -15.58
N PHE A 401 11.08 2.99 -14.56
CA PHE A 401 10.96 3.45 -13.18
C PHE A 401 11.98 4.57 -12.94
N THR A 402 11.64 5.78 -13.39
CA THR A 402 12.36 6.98 -12.97
C THR A 402 11.86 7.35 -11.58
N ARG A 403 12.77 7.49 -10.62
CA ARG A 403 12.43 8.06 -9.32
C ARG A 403 11.92 9.49 -9.53
N ASP A 404 11.09 9.97 -8.60
CA ASP A 404 10.66 11.38 -8.55
C ASP A 404 9.56 11.84 -9.54
N ILE A 405 9.05 10.99 -10.43
CA ILE A 405 7.97 11.38 -11.38
C ILE A 405 6.54 11.31 -10.80
N GLY A 406 6.38 11.02 -9.51
CA GLY A 406 5.07 11.05 -8.83
C GLY A 406 4.14 9.89 -9.17
N LEU A 407 4.67 8.69 -9.40
CA LEU A 407 3.88 7.49 -9.71
C LEU A 407 2.87 7.16 -8.61
N LYS A 408 1.68 6.71 -9.00
CA LYS A 408 0.69 6.08 -8.13
C LYS A 408 0.76 4.57 -8.30
N VAL A 409 1.13 3.87 -7.23
CA VAL A 409 1.26 2.40 -7.20
C VAL A 409 0.12 1.82 -6.39
N PHE A 410 -0.72 1.00 -7.04
CA PHE A 410 -1.75 0.21 -6.38
C PHE A 410 -1.24 -1.21 -6.15
N THR A 411 -1.40 -1.69 -4.92
CA THR A 411 -0.85 -2.98 -4.49
C THR A 411 -1.96 -3.97 -4.16
N SER A 412 -1.59 -5.22 -3.86
CA SER A 412 -2.52 -6.25 -3.40
C SER A 412 -2.65 -6.33 -1.88
N LEU A 413 -1.95 -5.47 -1.13
CA LEU A 413 -1.94 -5.48 0.33
C LEU A 413 -3.35 -5.32 0.86
N ASP A 414 -3.73 -6.22 1.75
CA ASP A 414 -4.96 -6.14 2.51
C ASP A 414 -4.67 -5.50 3.87
N PRO A 415 -5.21 -4.30 4.16
CA PRO A 415 -4.94 -3.59 5.40
C PRO A 415 -5.31 -4.40 6.65
N VAL A 416 -6.42 -5.15 6.61
CA VAL A 416 -6.88 -5.98 7.72
C VAL A 416 -5.94 -7.17 7.90
N SER A 417 -5.66 -7.94 6.83
CA SER A 417 -4.73 -9.07 6.95
C SER A 417 -3.33 -8.63 7.41
N GLN A 418 -2.84 -7.46 6.97
CA GLN A 418 -1.55 -6.92 7.41
C GLN A 418 -1.57 -6.60 8.90
N GLN A 419 -2.56 -5.84 9.36
CA GLN A 419 -2.68 -5.44 10.76
C GLN A 419 -2.83 -6.65 11.69
N GLU A 420 -3.70 -7.60 11.33
CA GLU A 420 -3.91 -8.79 12.17
C GLU A 420 -2.70 -9.72 12.21
N LEU A 421 -1.90 -9.78 11.13
CA LEU A 421 -0.68 -10.58 11.11
C LEU A 421 0.45 -9.92 11.92
N GLU A 422 0.56 -8.59 11.87
CA GLU A 422 1.46 -7.81 12.73
C GLU A 422 1.11 -8.00 14.20
N ASP A 423 -0.17 -7.92 14.54
CA ASP A 423 -0.69 -8.14 15.88
C ASP A 423 -0.42 -9.56 16.40
N ALA A 424 -0.62 -10.56 15.55
CA ALA A 424 -0.35 -11.95 15.92
C ALA A 424 1.14 -12.17 16.26
N ILE A 425 2.04 -11.57 15.48
CA ILE A 425 3.49 -11.62 15.71
C ILE A 425 3.86 -10.84 16.98
N SER A 426 3.39 -9.60 17.13
CA SER A 426 3.70 -8.73 18.27
C SER A 426 3.16 -9.29 19.58
N THR A 427 2.07 -10.05 19.54
CA THR A 427 1.47 -10.69 20.71
C THR A 427 2.14 -12.02 21.06
N LYS A 428 2.32 -12.93 20.08
CA LYS A 428 2.77 -14.30 20.37
C LYS A 428 4.28 -14.46 20.45
N VAL A 429 5.07 -13.71 19.67
CA VAL A 429 6.53 -13.85 19.71
C VAL A 429 7.07 -13.57 21.11
N PRO A 430 6.70 -12.48 21.81
CA PRO A 430 7.16 -12.23 23.18
C PRO A 430 6.73 -13.32 24.18
N GLN A 431 5.54 -13.90 24.02
CA GLN A 431 5.07 -15.01 24.86
C GLN A 431 5.93 -16.26 24.66
N LEU A 432 6.26 -16.58 23.40
CA LEU A 432 7.08 -17.73 23.01
C LEU A 432 8.57 -17.53 23.35
N SER A 433 9.05 -16.29 23.38
CA SER A 433 10.41 -15.93 23.82
C SER A 433 10.72 -16.38 25.25
N ARG A 434 9.70 -16.61 26.10
CA ARG A 434 9.90 -17.20 27.44
C ARG A 434 10.51 -18.61 27.37
N THR A 435 10.23 -19.35 26.30
CA THR A 435 10.78 -20.69 26.06
C THR A 435 12.03 -20.64 25.17
N ALA A 436 12.00 -19.80 24.12
CA ALA A 436 13.04 -19.76 23.09
C ALA A 436 14.18 -18.74 23.31
N GLY A 437 14.06 -17.92 24.36
CA GLY A 437 14.93 -16.78 24.64
C GLY A 437 14.50 -15.50 23.92
N GLN A 438 15.03 -14.35 24.37
CA GLN A 438 14.65 -13.01 23.90
C GLN A 438 15.04 -12.72 22.43
N GLU A 439 16.03 -13.43 21.92
CA GLU A 439 16.49 -13.34 20.52
C GLU A 439 15.58 -14.08 19.53
N LEU A 440 14.45 -14.65 19.98
CA LEU A 440 13.45 -15.21 19.08
C LEU A 440 12.93 -14.12 18.15
N GLU A 441 12.91 -14.43 16.86
CA GLU A 441 12.32 -13.63 15.79
C GLU A 441 11.16 -14.37 15.16
N GLY A 442 10.31 -13.61 14.45
CA GLY A 442 9.19 -14.15 13.70
C GLY A 442 9.03 -13.43 12.36
N ALA A 443 8.67 -14.19 11.33
CA ALA A 443 8.38 -13.68 10.01
C ALA A 443 7.14 -14.37 9.44
N ALA A 444 6.31 -13.64 8.72
CA ALA A 444 5.09 -14.18 8.17
C ALA A 444 4.73 -13.53 6.84
N ILE A 445 4.11 -14.31 5.96
CA ILE A 445 3.56 -13.85 4.70
C ILE A 445 2.21 -14.53 4.46
N ALA A 446 1.21 -13.76 4.06
CA ALA A 446 -0.08 -14.26 3.62
C ALA A 446 -0.28 -13.90 2.15
N VAL A 447 -0.60 -14.91 1.34
CA VAL A 447 -0.83 -14.75 -0.11
C VAL A 447 -2.21 -15.29 -0.46
N ASP A 448 -2.86 -14.66 -1.43
CA ASP A 448 -4.09 -15.14 -2.02
C ASP A 448 -3.88 -16.52 -2.64
N ARG A 449 -4.74 -17.47 -2.27
CA ARG A 449 -4.61 -18.86 -2.68
C ARG A 449 -4.69 -19.02 -4.19
N ASN A 450 -5.54 -18.24 -4.87
CA ASN A 450 -5.85 -18.44 -6.28
C ASN A 450 -4.97 -17.60 -7.21
N SER A 451 -4.79 -16.32 -6.86
CA SER A 451 -4.08 -15.32 -7.68
C SER A 451 -2.60 -15.18 -7.35
N GLY A 452 -2.14 -15.68 -6.19
CA GLY A 452 -0.76 -15.51 -5.73
C GLY A 452 -0.47 -14.13 -5.13
N GLU A 453 -1.47 -13.26 -5.03
CA GLU A 453 -1.27 -11.90 -4.56
C GLU A 453 -0.89 -11.80 -3.09
N ILE A 454 0.12 -10.98 -2.79
CA ILE A 454 0.61 -10.83 -1.42
C ILE A 454 -0.35 -9.91 -0.67
N ARG A 455 -1.08 -10.48 0.28
CA ARG A 455 -2.07 -9.79 1.13
C ARG A 455 -1.42 -9.17 2.35
N ALA A 456 -0.43 -9.84 2.94
CA ALA A 456 0.29 -9.34 4.11
C ALA A 456 1.74 -9.84 4.15
N MET A 457 2.65 -9.04 4.69
CA MET A 457 4.06 -9.39 4.88
C MET A 457 4.64 -8.74 6.14
N VAL A 458 5.16 -9.57 7.05
CA VAL A 458 5.81 -9.17 8.30
C VAL A 458 7.23 -9.74 8.35
N GLY A 459 8.24 -8.87 8.31
CA GLY A 459 9.65 -9.25 8.17
C GLY A 459 10.41 -9.53 9.48
N GLY A 460 9.81 -9.30 10.65
CA GLY A 460 10.47 -9.43 11.95
C GLY A 460 9.51 -9.19 13.12
N LYS A 461 9.98 -9.46 14.35
CA LYS A 461 9.17 -9.26 15.57
C LYS A 461 8.84 -7.79 15.87
N ARG A 462 9.71 -6.87 15.43
CA ARG A 462 9.51 -5.42 15.53
C ARG A 462 8.79 -4.95 14.27
N THR A 463 7.46 -4.94 14.32
CA THR A 463 6.61 -4.47 13.22
C THR A 463 6.93 -2.99 12.94
N GLY A 464 6.92 -2.58 11.67
CA GLY A 464 7.29 -1.22 11.25
C GLY A 464 8.78 -0.85 11.29
N TYR A 465 9.68 -1.71 11.80
CA TYR A 465 11.12 -1.46 11.74
C TYR A 465 11.68 -1.79 10.35
N ASP A 466 12.38 -0.83 9.74
CA ASP A 466 13.03 -1.05 8.45
C ASP A 466 14.43 -1.64 8.64
N GLY A 467 14.53 -2.95 8.47
CA GLY A 467 15.76 -3.70 8.63
C GLY A 467 15.73 -5.00 7.83
N PHE A 468 16.36 -6.04 8.37
CA PHE A 468 16.48 -7.34 7.71
C PHE A 468 15.10 -7.99 7.50
N ASN A 469 14.65 -8.08 6.26
CA ASN A 469 13.37 -8.66 5.91
C ASN A 469 13.47 -10.18 5.81
N ARG A 470 13.10 -10.87 6.89
CA ARG A 470 13.22 -12.33 6.98
C ARG A 470 12.32 -13.08 6.01
N VAL A 471 11.22 -12.47 5.52
CA VAL A 471 10.37 -13.09 4.50
C VAL A 471 11.11 -13.26 3.18
N LEU A 472 11.92 -12.27 2.80
CA LEU A 472 12.64 -12.25 1.53
C LEU A 472 14.08 -12.74 1.63
N ASN A 473 14.72 -12.59 2.80
CA ASN A 473 16.17 -12.74 2.93
C ASN A 473 16.61 -13.85 3.89
N ALA A 474 15.74 -14.34 4.80
CA ALA A 474 16.13 -15.40 5.72
C ALA A 474 15.91 -16.77 5.07
N SER A 475 16.94 -17.29 4.41
CA SER A 475 16.94 -18.67 3.92
C SER A 475 17.17 -19.64 5.08
N ARG A 476 16.18 -20.48 5.38
CA ARG A 476 16.13 -21.32 6.59
C ARG A 476 15.67 -22.74 6.27
N GLN A 477 16.12 -23.70 7.07
CA GLN A 477 15.79 -25.10 6.84
C GLN A 477 14.27 -25.32 7.00
N ILE A 478 13.60 -25.81 5.96
CA ILE A 478 12.12 -25.93 5.96
C ILE A 478 11.62 -27.19 6.70
N GLY A 479 12.50 -28.16 6.91
CA GLY A 479 12.19 -29.41 7.61
C GLY A 479 10.99 -30.14 7.02
N SER A 480 10.07 -30.57 7.89
CA SER A 480 8.88 -31.32 7.48
C SER A 480 7.90 -30.60 6.52
N LEU A 481 8.12 -29.32 6.19
CA LEU A 481 7.38 -28.65 5.12
C LEU A 481 7.70 -29.21 3.72
N ALA A 482 8.81 -29.95 3.55
CA ALA A 482 9.17 -30.61 2.30
C ALA A 482 8.26 -31.80 1.96
N LYS A 483 7.63 -32.42 2.97
CA LYS A 483 6.94 -33.71 2.81
C LYS A 483 5.82 -33.66 1.78
N PRO A 484 4.90 -32.67 1.76
CA PRO A 484 3.82 -32.65 0.76
C PRO A 484 4.28 -32.80 -0.69
N ALA A 485 5.47 -32.31 -1.07
CA ALA A 485 6.00 -32.51 -2.42
C ALA A 485 6.36 -33.99 -2.72
N VAL A 486 6.82 -34.74 -1.72
CA VAL A 486 7.05 -36.19 -1.83
C VAL A 486 5.73 -36.93 -2.05
N TYR A 487 4.72 -36.64 -1.25
CA TYR A 487 3.39 -37.26 -1.36
C TYR A 487 2.68 -36.85 -2.65
N LEU A 488 2.81 -35.60 -3.08
CA LEU A 488 2.32 -35.14 -4.38
C LEU A 488 2.95 -35.94 -5.52
N SER A 489 4.26 -36.20 -5.45
CA SER A 489 4.97 -37.00 -6.46
C SER A 489 4.49 -38.46 -6.52
N ALA A 490 4.02 -39.01 -5.39
CA ALA A 490 3.37 -40.31 -5.34
C ALA A 490 1.97 -40.26 -5.94
N LEU A 491 1.13 -39.34 -5.48
CA LEU A 491 -0.27 -39.19 -5.90
C LEU A 491 -0.43 -38.73 -7.37
N ALA A 492 0.65 -38.26 -8.00
CA ALA A 492 0.74 -38.06 -9.45
C ALA A 492 0.89 -39.37 -10.25
N GLN A 493 1.02 -40.52 -9.58
CA GLN A 493 1.06 -41.87 -10.17
C GLN A 493 -0.11 -42.71 -9.61
N PRO A 494 -1.36 -42.39 -9.97
CA PRO A 494 -2.56 -43.01 -9.39
C PRO A 494 -2.69 -44.51 -9.65
N GLU A 495 -2.02 -45.06 -10.67
CA GLU A 495 -1.96 -46.51 -10.90
C GLU A 495 -1.15 -47.25 -9.83
N LYS A 496 -0.31 -46.54 -9.06
CA LYS A 496 0.58 -47.12 -8.05
C LYS A 496 0.29 -46.65 -6.64
N TYR A 497 -0.11 -45.38 -6.49
CA TYR A 497 -0.28 -44.75 -5.19
C TYR A 497 -1.65 -44.08 -5.07
N SER A 498 -2.31 -44.35 -3.95
CA SER A 498 -3.52 -43.69 -3.50
C SER A 498 -3.34 -43.24 -2.03
N LEU A 499 -4.32 -42.52 -1.49
CA LEU A 499 -4.31 -42.17 -0.07
C LEU A 499 -4.31 -43.39 0.86
N ALA A 500 -4.83 -44.52 0.39
CA ALA A 500 -4.90 -45.77 1.13
C ALA A 500 -3.63 -46.62 1.02
N THR A 501 -2.70 -46.31 0.11
CA THR A 501 -1.48 -47.10 -0.09
C THR A 501 -0.71 -47.29 1.22
N THR A 502 -0.36 -48.53 1.51
CA THR A 502 0.46 -48.89 2.67
C THR A 502 1.89 -48.41 2.51
N LEU A 503 2.42 -47.77 3.54
CA LEU A 503 3.83 -47.42 3.73
C LEU A 503 4.38 -48.10 4.99
N HIS A 504 5.68 -48.38 5.03
CA HIS A 504 6.29 -49.09 6.15
C HIS A 504 7.01 -48.14 7.10
N ASP A 505 6.50 -48.04 8.33
CA ASP A 505 7.17 -47.33 9.43
C ASP A 505 8.07 -48.29 10.21
N LYS A 506 9.15 -48.76 9.57
CA LYS A 506 10.15 -49.71 10.11
C LYS A 506 11.58 -49.14 9.98
N PRO A 507 12.55 -49.53 10.82
CA PRO A 507 13.92 -49.01 10.72
C PRO A 507 14.50 -49.16 9.31
N ILE A 508 15.09 -48.08 8.78
CA ILE A 508 15.76 -48.08 7.47
C ILE A 508 17.21 -47.60 7.60
N HIS A 509 18.09 -48.18 6.78
CA HIS A 509 19.51 -47.85 6.70
C HIS A 509 19.88 -47.57 5.25
N LEU A 510 20.27 -46.33 4.96
CA LEU A 510 20.67 -45.90 3.62
C LEU A 510 22.18 -45.72 3.58
N LYS A 511 22.87 -46.50 2.74
CA LYS A 511 24.31 -46.35 2.51
C LYS A 511 24.57 -45.14 1.61
N GLY A 512 25.38 -44.20 2.07
CA GLY A 512 25.84 -43.06 1.29
C GLY A 512 27.05 -43.40 0.44
N ASN A 513 27.33 -42.54 -0.55
CA ASN A 513 28.42 -42.73 -1.54
C ASN A 513 29.83 -42.76 -0.91
N LYS A 514 29.99 -42.30 0.34
CA LYS A 514 31.26 -42.31 1.09
C LYS A 514 31.33 -43.41 2.16
N GLY A 515 30.47 -44.43 2.07
CA GLY A 515 30.41 -45.54 3.05
C GLY A 515 29.72 -45.20 4.37
N ASN A 516 29.23 -43.96 4.55
CA ASN A 516 28.47 -43.54 5.72
C ASN A 516 27.02 -44.07 5.66
N THR A 517 26.50 -44.60 6.76
CA THR A 517 25.11 -45.08 6.83
C THR A 517 24.22 -44.02 7.48
N TRP A 518 23.19 -43.56 6.76
CA TRP A 518 22.16 -42.68 7.31
C TRP A 518 20.95 -43.50 7.76
N SER A 519 20.54 -43.31 9.01
CA SER A 519 19.42 -44.04 9.63
C SER A 519 18.40 -43.03 10.18
N PRO A 520 17.46 -42.54 9.36
CA PRO A 520 16.44 -41.60 9.81
C PRO A 520 15.54 -42.23 10.88
N ARG A 521 15.00 -41.38 11.76
CA ARG A 521 14.07 -41.80 12.83
C ARG A 521 12.87 -40.87 12.86
N ASN A 522 11.74 -41.39 13.33
CA ASN A 522 10.60 -40.55 13.68
C ASN A 522 10.93 -39.65 14.86
N TYR A 523 10.25 -38.50 14.94
CA TYR A 523 10.46 -37.51 15.98
C TYR A 523 10.29 -38.08 17.39
N ASP A 524 9.28 -38.93 17.58
CA ASP A 524 8.98 -39.62 18.84
C ASP A 524 9.78 -40.91 19.05
N ARG A 525 10.67 -41.25 18.10
CA ARG A 525 11.52 -42.45 18.11
C ARG A 525 10.74 -43.78 18.15
N LYS A 526 9.46 -43.78 17.76
CA LYS A 526 8.61 -44.97 17.68
C LYS A 526 8.37 -45.39 16.24
N TYR A 527 8.23 -46.69 16.03
CA TYR A 527 7.84 -47.31 14.77
C TYR A 527 6.41 -47.85 14.89
N ARG A 528 5.60 -47.68 13.85
CA ARG A 528 4.18 -48.02 13.84
C ARG A 528 3.83 -49.19 12.93
N GLY A 529 4.83 -49.84 12.33
CA GLY A 529 4.59 -50.89 11.35
C GLY A 529 3.95 -50.30 10.10
N ASP A 530 2.95 -50.98 9.56
CA ASP A 530 2.36 -50.61 8.29
C ASP A 530 1.27 -49.55 8.51
N ILE A 531 1.31 -48.48 7.72
CA ILE A 531 0.37 -47.36 7.85
C ILE A 531 -0.09 -46.82 6.49
N PRO A 532 -1.29 -46.23 6.41
CA PRO A 532 -1.74 -45.62 5.16
C PRO A 532 -0.99 -44.33 4.83
N LEU A 533 -0.82 -44.04 3.54
CA LEU A 533 -0.12 -42.87 3.01
C LEU A 533 -0.66 -41.56 3.60
N TYR A 534 -1.99 -41.40 3.68
CA TYR A 534 -2.57 -40.16 4.25
C TYR A 534 -2.22 -39.98 5.74
N VAL A 535 -2.13 -41.08 6.51
CA VAL A 535 -1.77 -41.04 7.94
C VAL A 535 -0.30 -40.65 8.10
N ALA A 536 0.58 -41.17 7.24
CA ALA A 536 1.99 -40.84 7.25
C ALA A 536 2.22 -39.34 7.07
N LEU A 537 1.50 -38.70 6.14
CA LEU A 537 1.53 -37.26 5.93
C LEU A 537 0.87 -36.48 7.07
N ALA A 538 -0.33 -36.89 7.51
CA ALA A 538 -1.08 -36.21 8.57
C ALA A 538 -0.31 -36.16 9.90
N LYS A 539 0.31 -37.29 10.28
CA LYS A 539 1.17 -37.40 11.47
C LYS A 539 2.62 -36.96 11.21
N SER A 540 2.95 -36.60 9.96
CA SER A 540 4.26 -36.12 9.55
C SER A 540 5.39 -37.08 9.95
N LEU A 541 5.25 -38.38 9.67
CA LEU A 541 6.26 -39.39 9.99
C LEU A 541 7.46 -39.29 9.06
N ASN A 542 8.67 -39.50 9.59
CA ASN A 542 9.92 -39.32 8.83
C ASN A 542 10.25 -40.54 8.00
N VAL A 543 10.19 -41.72 8.63
CA VAL A 543 10.68 -42.97 8.05
C VAL A 543 9.86 -43.39 6.80
N PRO A 544 8.51 -43.46 6.86
CA PRO A 544 7.68 -43.73 5.68
C PRO A 544 7.87 -42.72 4.55
N THR A 545 8.14 -41.45 4.89
CA THR A 545 8.35 -40.41 3.89
C THR A 545 9.67 -40.59 3.15
N VAL A 546 10.73 -41.00 3.85
CA VAL A 546 12.03 -41.29 3.22
C VAL A 546 11.93 -42.54 2.36
N GLU A 547 11.29 -43.60 2.87
CA GLU A 547 11.06 -44.82 2.09
C GLU A 547 10.29 -44.51 0.80
N LEU A 548 9.17 -43.80 0.89
CA LEU A 548 8.37 -43.38 -0.26
C LEU A 548 9.21 -42.54 -1.24
N GLY A 549 9.96 -41.55 -0.75
CA GLY A 549 10.83 -40.72 -1.59
C GLY A 549 11.88 -41.53 -2.34
N MET A 550 12.47 -42.54 -1.69
CA MET A 550 13.44 -43.44 -2.32
C MET A 550 12.80 -44.33 -3.40
N GLN A 551 11.58 -44.84 -3.16
CA GLN A 551 10.83 -45.60 -4.17
C GLN A 551 10.46 -44.75 -5.39
N LEU A 552 10.12 -43.48 -5.18
CA LEU A 552 9.77 -42.54 -6.26
C LEU A 552 10.99 -42.09 -7.08
N GLY A 553 12.17 -42.07 -6.45
CA GLY A 553 13.41 -41.55 -7.00
C GLY A 553 13.63 -40.06 -6.69
N ILE A 554 14.86 -39.72 -6.30
CA ILE A 554 15.26 -38.37 -5.85
C ILE A 554 14.92 -37.31 -6.92
N TYR A 555 15.37 -37.49 -8.15
CA TYR A 555 15.20 -36.49 -9.21
C TYR A 555 13.74 -36.22 -9.60
N ARG A 556 12.86 -37.22 -9.47
CA ARG A 556 11.42 -37.04 -9.69
C ARG A 556 10.84 -36.06 -8.66
N VAL A 557 11.22 -36.24 -7.39
CA VAL A 557 10.78 -35.33 -6.32
C VAL A 557 11.39 -33.94 -6.49
N VAL A 558 12.65 -33.81 -6.92
CA VAL A 558 13.25 -32.49 -7.27
C VAL A 558 12.42 -31.80 -8.34
N LYS A 559 12.05 -32.50 -9.42
CA LYS A 559 11.20 -31.94 -10.48
C LYS A 559 9.82 -31.49 -9.97
N THR A 560 9.27 -32.17 -8.97
CA THR A 560 8.03 -31.72 -8.31
C THR A 560 8.24 -30.40 -7.56
N PHE A 561 9.34 -30.24 -6.82
CA PHE A 561 9.65 -28.95 -6.19
C PHE A 561 9.84 -27.82 -7.21
N GLU A 562 10.51 -28.10 -8.33
CA GLU A 562 10.67 -27.15 -9.45
C GLU A 562 9.31 -26.70 -9.99
N LYS A 563 8.39 -27.65 -10.24
CA LYS A 563 7.03 -27.35 -10.67
C LYS A 563 6.27 -26.51 -9.65
N LEU A 564 6.49 -26.72 -8.35
CA LEU A 564 5.91 -25.91 -7.29
C LEU A 564 6.54 -24.52 -7.16
N GLY A 565 7.55 -24.17 -7.97
CA GLY A 565 8.14 -22.84 -8.03
C GLY A 565 9.42 -22.65 -7.22
N ILE A 566 10.05 -23.74 -6.77
CA ILE A 566 11.35 -23.69 -6.10
C ILE A 566 12.48 -23.76 -7.15
N ASP A 567 13.51 -22.92 -7.00
CA ASP A 567 14.71 -23.04 -7.83
C ASP A 567 15.43 -24.36 -7.50
N LYS A 568 15.71 -25.15 -8.54
CA LYS A 568 16.45 -26.42 -8.46
C LYS A 568 17.80 -26.28 -7.77
N ASN A 569 18.44 -25.12 -7.89
CA ASN A 569 19.77 -24.87 -7.33
C ASN A 569 19.75 -24.80 -5.79
N GLU A 570 18.58 -24.51 -5.20
CA GLU A 570 18.37 -24.54 -3.75
C GLU A 570 18.29 -25.98 -3.21
N ILE A 571 18.04 -26.96 -4.08
CA ILE A 571 17.74 -28.34 -3.71
C ILE A 571 18.93 -29.23 -3.99
N ARG A 572 19.56 -29.71 -2.92
CA ARG A 572 20.57 -30.75 -3.03
C ARG A 572 19.90 -32.13 -3.21
N PRO A 573 20.18 -32.87 -4.30
CA PRO A 573 19.52 -34.15 -4.59
C PRO A 573 20.11 -35.30 -3.75
N VAL A 574 19.78 -35.32 -2.46
CA VAL A 574 20.20 -36.35 -1.49
C VAL A 574 18.99 -36.84 -0.67
N PRO A 575 18.99 -38.06 -0.12
CA PRO A 575 17.82 -38.62 0.57
C PRO A 575 17.27 -37.75 1.72
N SER A 576 18.12 -37.00 2.42
CA SER A 576 17.70 -36.11 3.50
C SER A 576 16.81 -34.95 3.02
N MET A 577 16.79 -34.66 1.71
CA MET A 577 15.94 -33.61 1.14
C MET A 577 14.45 -33.92 1.32
N PHE A 578 14.05 -35.21 1.38
CA PHE A 578 12.66 -35.62 1.64
C PHE A 578 12.15 -35.16 3.01
N LEU A 579 13.08 -34.83 3.91
CA LEU A 579 12.81 -34.27 5.24
C LEU A 579 13.14 -32.77 5.33
N GLY A 580 13.36 -32.11 4.19
CA GLY A 580 13.65 -30.68 4.09
C GLY A 580 15.00 -30.29 4.64
N SER A 581 16.06 -31.01 4.25
CA SER A 581 17.46 -30.67 4.57
C SER A 581 18.06 -29.56 3.70
N PHE A 582 17.23 -28.72 3.10
CA PHE A 582 17.61 -27.55 2.30
C PHE A 582 16.90 -26.32 2.84
N THR A 583 17.37 -25.14 2.42
CA THR A 583 16.93 -23.86 2.96
C THR A 583 16.06 -23.13 1.96
N LEU A 584 14.96 -22.52 2.42
CA LEU A 584 14.15 -21.61 1.64
C LEU A 584 13.77 -20.39 2.48
N THR A 585 13.41 -19.30 1.82
CA THR A 585 12.78 -18.14 2.45
C THR A 585 11.28 -18.38 2.68
N PRO A 586 10.65 -17.69 3.64
CA PRO A 586 9.19 -17.76 3.79
C PRO A 586 8.42 -17.41 2.51
N PHE A 587 8.95 -16.51 1.67
CA PHE A 587 8.39 -16.21 0.34
C PHE A 587 8.38 -17.43 -0.59
N GLN A 588 9.51 -18.14 -0.70
CA GLN A 588 9.62 -19.34 -1.54
C GLN A 588 8.71 -20.48 -1.02
N VAL A 589 8.61 -20.63 0.30
CA VAL A 589 7.68 -21.59 0.92
C VAL A 589 6.23 -21.23 0.60
N ALA A 590 5.86 -19.94 0.67
CA ALA A 590 4.52 -19.49 0.30
C ALA A 590 4.20 -19.80 -1.16
N GLN A 591 5.14 -19.57 -2.10
CA GLN A 591 4.96 -19.92 -3.51
C GLN A 591 4.70 -21.42 -3.71
N MET A 592 5.47 -22.27 -3.02
CA MET A 592 5.33 -23.73 -3.08
C MET A 592 3.94 -24.20 -2.65
N TYR A 593 3.45 -23.67 -1.52
CA TYR A 593 2.14 -24.05 -1.00
C TYR A 593 0.97 -23.37 -1.73
N GLN A 594 1.18 -22.17 -2.29
CA GLN A 594 0.22 -21.52 -3.19
C GLN A 594 -0.05 -22.44 -4.38
N THR A 595 1.00 -22.90 -5.07
CA THR A 595 0.83 -23.78 -6.23
C THR A 595 0.20 -25.12 -5.87
N LEU A 596 0.64 -25.72 -4.76
CA LEU A 596 0.09 -27.00 -4.28
C LEU A 596 -1.41 -26.90 -3.97
N THR A 597 -1.83 -25.84 -3.28
CA THR A 597 -3.20 -25.73 -2.78
C THR A 597 -4.15 -24.97 -3.71
N ASN A 598 -3.62 -24.32 -4.75
CA ASN A 598 -4.37 -23.80 -5.89
C ASN A 598 -4.69 -24.88 -6.94
N SER A 599 -4.98 -26.10 -6.47
CA SER A 599 -5.26 -27.27 -7.31
C SER A 599 -4.20 -27.52 -8.39
N GLY A 600 -2.92 -27.25 -8.07
CA GLY A 600 -1.79 -27.48 -8.97
C GLY A 600 -1.52 -26.36 -9.98
N LYS A 601 -2.21 -25.22 -9.87
CA LYS A 601 -1.99 -24.03 -10.70
C LYS A 601 -1.00 -23.09 -10.02
N LYS A 602 0.14 -22.84 -10.65
CA LYS A 602 1.13 -21.85 -10.20
C LYS A 602 0.64 -20.46 -10.57
N ALA A 603 0.40 -19.62 -9.56
CA ALA A 603 0.31 -18.18 -9.74
C ALA A 603 1.55 -17.55 -9.09
N GLU A 604 2.30 -16.77 -9.86
CA GLU A 604 3.50 -16.11 -9.35
C GLU A 604 3.12 -15.11 -8.26
N LEU A 605 3.85 -15.12 -7.15
CA LEU A 605 3.56 -14.17 -6.06
C LEU A 605 3.85 -12.74 -6.50
N SER A 606 2.89 -11.84 -6.29
CA SER A 606 3.04 -10.42 -6.64
C SER A 606 2.42 -9.48 -5.62
N ALA A 607 3.09 -8.37 -5.32
CA ALA A 607 2.57 -7.25 -4.55
C ALA A 607 1.93 -6.18 -5.45
N LEU A 608 2.38 -6.05 -6.70
CA LEU A 608 1.90 -5.00 -7.62
C LEU A 608 0.60 -5.37 -8.34
N ARG A 609 -0.38 -4.48 -8.30
CA ARG A 609 -1.61 -4.54 -9.10
C ARG A 609 -1.57 -3.60 -10.29
N SER A 610 -1.23 -2.34 -10.08
CA SER A 610 -1.09 -1.37 -11.17
C SER A 610 -0.16 -0.21 -10.81
N VAL A 611 0.40 0.41 -11.83
CA VAL A 611 1.25 1.60 -11.71
C VAL A 611 0.76 2.62 -12.74
N VAL A 612 0.45 3.82 -12.27
CA VAL A 612 -0.12 4.91 -13.06
C VAL A 612 0.74 6.16 -12.87
N ASP A 613 0.93 6.95 -13.91
CA ASP A 613 1.56 8.28 -13.80
C ASP A 613 0.57 9.37 -13.31
N LEU A 614 0.98 10.64 -13.32
CA LEU A 614 0.15 11.76 -12.85
C LEU A 614 -0.93 12.17 -13.86
N GLU A 615 -0.70 11.86 -15.13
CA GLU A 615 -1.60 12.12 -16.26
C GLU A 615 -2.70 11.06 -16.34
N GLY A 616 -2.52 9.91 -15.68
CA GLY A 616 -3.48 8.80 -15.65
C GLY A 616 -3.12 7.65 -16.61
N ASN A 617 -1.95 7.67 -17.24
CA ASN A 617 -1.51 6.59 -18.11
C ASN A 617 -1.05 5.38 -17.28
N ILE A 618 -1.51 4.20 -17.67
CA ILE A 618 -1.16 2.94 -17.01
C ILE A 618 0.20 2.47 -17.53
N LEU A 619 1.23 2.51 -16.68
CA LEU A 619 2.58 2.03 -16.99
C LEU A 619 2.71 0.52 -16.81
N PHE A 620 1.97 -0.02 -15.85
CA PHE A 620 1.91 -1.45 -15.55
C PHE A 620 0.53 -1.83 -15.01
N GLN A 621 0.01 -2.98 -15.45
CA GLN A 621 -1.20 -3.59 -14.92
C GLN A 621 -0.96 -5.09 -14.79
N SER A 622 -1.20 -5.62 -13.58
CA SER A 622 -1.17 -7.05 -13.32
C SER A 622 -2.47 -7.68 -13.82
N ILE A 623 -2.32 -8.73 -14.62
CA ILE A 623 -3.39 -9.63 -15.02
C ILE A 623 -3.07 -10.97 -14.35
N PRO A 624 -3.82 -11.38 -13.31
CA PRO A 624 -3.56 -12.65 -12.62
C PRO A 624 -3.55 -13.81 -13.62
N LYS A 625 -2.41 -14.50 -13.73
CA LYS A 625 -2.22 -15.67 -14.59
C LYS A 625 -1.82 -16.84 -13.72
N ALA A 626 -2.62 -17.90 -13.78
CA ALA A 626 -2.34 -19.16 -13.10
C ALA A 626 -2.12 -20.26 -14.15
N VAL A 627 -0.99 -20.95 -14.08
CA VAL A 627 -0.61 -21.99 -15.05
C VAL A 627 -0.65 -23.36 -14.38
N GLN A 628 -1.33 -24.34 -14.97
CA GLN A 628 -1.32 -25.71 -14.47
C GLN A 628 0.08 -26.32 -14.61
N VAL A 629 0.70 -26.72 -13.49
CA VAL A 629 2.08 -27.25 -13.48
C VAL A 629 2.19 -28.68 -12.93
N VAL A 630 1.23 -29.07 -12.09
CA VAL A 630 1.05 -30.43 -11.55
C VAL A 630 -0.41 -30.85 -11.74
N ASP A 631 -0.71 -32.14 -11.75
CA ASP A 631 -2.07 -32.63 -11.96
C ASP A 631 -3.04 -32.13 -10.88
N GLN A 632 -4.24 -31.70 -11.31
CA GLN A 632 -5.25 -31.15 -10.42
C GLN A 632 -5.64 -32.16 -9.33
N GLN A 633 -5.82 -33.42 -9.72
CA GLN A 633 -6.20 -34.55 -8.86
C GLN A 633 -5.14 -34.81 -7.80
N ALA A 634 -3.86 -34.89 -8.18
CA ALA A 634 -2.76 -35.13 -7.25
C ALA A 634 -2.61 -33.99 -6.22
N ALA A 635 -2.70 -32.74 -6.68
CA ALA A 635 -2.67 -31.56 -5.82
C ALA A 635 -3.88 -31.52 -4.85
N TRP A 636 -5.06 -31.87 -5.34
CA TRP A 636 -6.28 -31.96 -4.56
C TRP A 636 -6.17 -33.05 -3.48
N LEU A 637 -5.72 -34.26 -3.83
CA LEU A 637 -5.54 -35.38 -2.88
C LEU A 637 -4.49 -35.04 -1.82
N THR A 638 -3.40 -34.36 -2.21
CA THR A 638 -2.38 -33.90 -1.27
C THR A 638 -2.95 -32.85 -0.31
N THR A 639 -3.75 -31.91 -0.81
CA THR A 639 -4.43 -30.90 0.01
C THR A 639 -5.45 -31.55 0.96
N TYR A 640 -6.19 -32.57 0.50
CA TYR A 640 -7.08 -33.36 1.34
C TYR A 640 -6.30 -34.05 2.49
N ALA A 641 -5.16 -34.68 2.20
CA ALA A 641 -4.32 -35.27 3.24
C ALA A 641 -3.75 -34.22 4.22
N MET A 642 -3.49 -32.99 3.78
CA MET A 642 -3.14 -31.88 4.66
C MET A 642 -4.31 -31.43 5.56
N LYS A 643 -5.57 -31.50 5.09
CA LYS A 643 -6.75 -31.30 5.97
C LYS A 643 -6.78 -32.36 7.07
N ARG A 644 -6.49 -33.62 6.76
CA ARG A 644 -6.32 -34.68 7.77
C ARG A 644 -5.22 -34.33 8.77
N GLY A 645 -4.13 -33.71 8.32
CA GLY A 645 -3.08 -33.17 9.20
C GLY A 645 -3.57 -32.15 10.24
N VAL A 646 -4.59 -31.35 9.91
CA VAL A 646 -5.24 -30.42 10.84
C VAL A 646 -6.31 -31.11 11.69
N ILE A 647 -7.02 -32.11 11.16
CA ILE A 647 -8.09 -32.82 11.89
C ILE A 647 -7.52 -33.76 12.97
N GLU A 648 -6.61 -34.65 12.58
CA GLU A 648 -6.14 -35.75 13.44
C GLU A 648 -4.60 -35.78 13.60
N GLY A 649 -3.90 -34.84 12.96
CA GLY A 649 -2.45 -34.82 12.86
C GLY A 649 -1.76 -33.75 13.70
N THR A 650 -0.61 -33.29 13.18
CA THR A 650 0.25 -32.31 13.86
C THR A 650 -0.38 -30.91 14.01
N GLY A 651 -1.43 -30.60 13.25
CA GLY A 651 -2.17 -29.33 13.28
C GLY A 651 -3.41 -29.34 14.17
N ARG A 652 -3.71 -30.44 14.89
CA ARG A 652 -4.95 -30.65 15.67
C ARG A 652 -5.32 -29.55 16.66
N TYR A 653 -4.36 -28.72 17.06
CA TYR A 653 -4.61 -27.57 17.92
C TYR A 653 -5.67 -26.62 17.33
N LEU A 654 -5.76 -26.50 16.01
CA LEU A 654 -6.74 -25.63 15.34
C LEU A 654 -8.18 -26.14 15.44
N GLN A 655 -8.40 -27.44 15.68
CA GLN A 655 -9.75 -28.02 15.72
C GLN A 655 -10.62 -27.46 16.85
N ALA A 656 -10.00 -27.07 17.97
CA ALA A 656 -10.74 -26.55 19.11
C ALA A 656 -11.58 -25.30 18.77
N ASN A 657 -11.05 -24.44 17.90
CA ASN A 657 -11.64 -23.11 17.62
C ASN A 657 -12.04 -22.92 16.15
N PHE A 658 -11.50 -23.73 15.22
CA PHE A 658 -11.63 -23.50 13.78
C PHE A 658 -12.03 -24.75 12.98
N SER A 659 -12.68 -25.72 13.63
CA SER A 659 -13.16 -26.95 12.95
C SER A 659 -14.10 -26.64 11.78
N TRP A 660 -14.97 -25.63 11.92
CA TRP A 660 -15.92 -25.19 10.92
C TRP A 660 -15.27 -24.69 9.61
N ALA A 661 -14.05 -24.16 9.69
CA ALA A 661 -13.33 -23.57 8.56
C ALA A 661 -12.66 -24.62 7.66
N ASN A 662 -12.63 -25.89 8.08
CA ASN A 662 -12.09 -27.01 7.29
C ASN A 662 -10.66 -26.80 6.77
N LEU A 663 -9.83 -26.13 7.57
CA LEU A 663 -8.47 -25.71 7.22
C LEU A 663 -7.57 -26.87 6.78
N ALA A 664 -6.63 -26.58 5.89
CA ALA A 664 -5.48 -27.45 5.61
C ALA A 664 -4.22 -26.83 6.19
N GLY A 665 -3.21 -27.65 6.49
CA GLY A 665 -1.94 -27.10 6.96
C GLY A 665 -0.84 -28.12 7.13
N LYS A 666 0.38 -27.62 7.28
CA LYS A 666 1.56 -28.44 7.50
C LYS A 666 2.50 -27.79 8.52
N THR A 667 2.89 -28.56 9.51
CA THR A 667 3.96 -28.20 10.46
C THR A 667 5.34 -28.50 9.86
N GLY A 668 6.30 -27.61 10.12
CA GLY A 668 7.70 -27.82 9.85
C GLY A 668 8.53 -27.63 11.12
N THR A 669 9.54 -28.47 11.29
CA THR A 669 10.52 -28.35 12.38
C THR A 669 11.85 -28.80 11.84
N SER A 670 12.85 -27.95 11.94
CA SER A 670 14.21 -28.28 11.50
C SER A 670 14.98 -29.04 12.59
N ASN A 671 16.17 -29.52 12.23
CA ASN A 671 17.02 -30.24 13.16
C ASN A 671 17.36 -29.39 14.39
N ASN A 672 17.46 -30.03 15.54
CA ASN A 672 17.72 -29.39 16.84
C ASN A 672 16.72 -28.28 17.19
N THR A 673 15.51 -28.27 16.60
CA THR A 673 14.47 -27.24 16.84
C THR A 673 14.97 -25.81 16.59
N ARG A 674 15.81 -25.62 15.56
CA ARG A 674 16.30 -24.27 15.18
C ARG A 674 15.20 -23.43 14.57
N ASP A 675 14.35 -24.04 13.76
CA ASP A 675 13.28 -23.39 13.02
C ASP A 675 11.94 -24.06 13.32
N SER A 676 10.96 -23.23 13.66
CA SER A 676 9.55 -23.60 13.80
C SER A 676 8.78 -23.00 12.64
N TRP A 677 8.12 -23.84 11.86
CA TRP A 677 7.35 -23.43 10.70
C TRP A 677 5.90 -23.92 10.79
N PHE A 678 5.00 -23.12 10.24
CA PHE A 678 3.65 -23.55 9.93
C PHE A 678 3.18 -22.91 8.63
N VAL A 679 2.57 -23.70 7.77
CA VAL A 679 1.80 -23.20 6.62
C VAL A 679 0.35 -23.59 6.84
N GLY A 680 -0.52 -22.59 6.93
CA GLY A 680 -1.96 -22.74 7.07
C GLY A 680 -2.68 -22.27 5.82
N ILE A 681 -3.77 -22.96 5.47
CA ILE A 681 -4.54 -22.70 4.26
C ILE A 681 -6.02 -22.67 4.63
N ASP A 682 -6.67 -21.55 4.33
CA ASP A 682 -8.11 -21.37 4.39
C ASP A 682 -8.70 -21.22 2.98
N GLY A 683 -9.98 -20.87 2.84
CA GLY A 683 -10.62 -20.67 1.54
C GLY A 683 -9.96 -19.58 0.68
N ARG A 684 -9.31 -18.60 1.32
CA ARG A 684 -8.86 -17.34 0.71
C ARG A 684 -7.35 -17.25 0.56
N GLU A 685 -6.59 -17.69 1.55
CA GLU A 685 -5.16 -17.39 1.71
C GLU A 685 -4.33 -18.62 2.09
N VAL A 686 -3.06 -18.57 1.68
CA VAL A 686 -1.97 -19.40 2.16
C VAL A 686 -1.08 -18.54 3.06
N THR A 687 -1.04 -18.86 4.35
CA THR A 687 -0.26 -18.13 5.35
C THR A 687 0.96 -18.95 5.77
N THR A 688 2.16 -18.45 5.50
CA THR A 688 3.43 -19.06 5.92
C THR A 688 4.00 -18.29 7.08
N ILE A 689 4.25 -18.97 8.20
CA ILE A 689 4.87 -18.40 9.40
C ILE A 689 6.14 -19.17 9.75
N TRP A 690 7.20 -18.41 10.01
CA TRP A 690 8.49 -18.88 10.53
C TRP A 690 8.79 -18.22 11.86
N LEU A 691 9.29 -19.02 12.81
CA LEU A 691 9.93 -18.55 14.03
C LEU A 691 11.31 -19.18 14.15
N GLY A 692 12.30 -18.38 14.53
CA GLY A 692 13.68 -18.82 14.67
C GLY A 692 14.56 -17.75 15.28
N ARG A 693 15.86 -18.04 15.40
CA ARG A 693 16.86 -17.09 15.90
C ARG A 693 17.85 -16.75 14.79
N ASP A 694 18.27 -15.49 14.72
CA ASP A 694 19.26 -15.05 13.72
C ASP A 694 20.63 -15.72 13.92
N ASP A 695 20.97 -16.04 15.17
CA ASP A 695 22.18 -16.80 15.52
C ASP A 695 22.12 -18.32 15.22
N ASN A 696 21.03 -18.80 14.60
CA ASN A 696 20.78 -20.21 14.28
C ASN A 696 20.83 -21.17 15.49
N LYS A 697 20.72 -20.67 16.72
CA LYS A 697 20.64 -21.53 17.92
C LYS A 697 19.26 -22.17 18.06
N PRO A 698 19.15 -23.30 18.79
CA PRO A 698 17.87 -23.94 19.08
C PRO A 698 16.85 -23.00 19.74
N THR A 699 15.58 -23.08 19.31
CA THR A 699 14.46 -22.36 19.92
C THR A 699 13.72 -23.18 20.96
N LYS A 700 13.90 -24.52 20.97
CA LYS A 700 13.06 -25.48 21.72
C LYS A 700 11.59 -25.48 21.28
N LEU A 701 11.24 -24.76 20.21
CA LEU A 701 9.91 -24.72 19.63
C LEU A 701 9.84 -25.70 18.45
N THR A 702 8.71 -26.41 18.38
CA THR A 702 8.33 -27.20 17.19
C THR A 702 7.37 -26.38 16.34
N GLY A 703 7.05 -26.85 15.14
CA GLY A 703 6.03 -26.20 14.30
C GLY A 703 4.67 -26.10 15.00
N ALA A 704 4.31 -27.08 15.84
CA ALA A 704 3.04 -27.12 16.56
C ALA A 704 3.03 -26.28 17.86
N SER A 705 4.18 -26.08 18.49
CA SER A 705 4.29 -25.27 19.72
C SER A 705 4.72 -23.81 19.48
N GLY A 706 5.27 -23.49 18.29
CA GLY A 706 5.69 -22.14 17.89
C GLY A 706 4.78 -21.55 16.81
N ALA A 707 5.18 -21.66 15.54
CA ALA A 707 4.54 -21.00 14.40
C ALA A 707 3.02 -21.25 14.29
N LEU A 708 2.55 -22.46 14.61
CA LEU A 708 1.10 -22.77 14.64
C LEU A 708 0.32 -21.89 15.65
N ARG A 709 0.96 -21.48 16.76
CA ARG A 709 0.31 -20.64 17.78
C ARG A 709 0.16 -19.20 17.32
N VAL A 710 1.10 -18.72 16.50
CA VAL A 710 0.98 -17.42 15.82
C VAL A 710 -0.12 -17.48 14.76
N TYR A 711 -0.20 -18.57 13.99
CA TYR A 711 -1.26 -18.75 12.99
C TYR A 711 -2.66 -18.76 13.62
N ALA A 712 -2.83 -19.47 14.75
CA ALA A 712 -4.09 -19.51 15.48
C ALA A 712 -4.51 -18.12 16.00
N GLU A 713 -3.56 -17.30 16.45
CA GLU A 713 -3.82 -15.92 16.86
C GLU A 713 -4.30 -15.07 15.67
N TYR A 714 -3.58 -15.14 14.55
CA TYR A 714 -3.95 -14.46 13.31
C TYR A 714 -5.37 -14.81 12.86
N LEU A 715 -5.73 -16.11 12.85
CA LEU A 715 -7.07 -16.55 12.47
C LEU A 715 -8.17 -16.10 13.44
N SER A 716 -7.86 -15.94 14.73
CA SER A 716 -8.86 -15.52 15.71
C SER A 716 -9.38 -14.10 15.47
N LYS A 717 -8.57 -13.24 14.84
CA LYS A 717 -8.91 -11.85 14.57
C LYS A 717 -9.32 -11.60 13.11
N ARG A 718 -8.57 -12.13 12.14
CA ARG A 718 -8.89 -11.96 10.71
C ARG A 718 -10.16 -12.73 10.31
N ILE A 719 -10.48 -13.83 10.99
CA ILE A 719 -11.54 -14.80 10.67
C ILE A 719 -11.22 -15.57 9.35
N PRO A 720 -11.09 -16.91 9.37
CA PRO A 720 -10.78 -17.68 8.17
C PRO A 720 -11.99 -17.83 7.25
N GLU A 721 -11.75 -17.96 5.94
CA GLU A 721 -12.78 -18.43 5.00
C GLU A 721 -12.83 -19.97 5.00
N LYS A 722 -14.03 -20.55 4.92
CA LYS A 722 -14.16 -22.02 4.85
C LYS A 722 -13.45 -22.58 3.62
N LEU A 723 -12.47 -23.45 3.83
CA LEU A 723 -11.76 -24.12 2.75
C LEU A 723 -12.65 -25.17 2.07
N THR A 724 -13.24 -24.76 0.96
CA THR A 724 -13.95 -25.63 0.02
C THR A 724 -12.97 -26.15 -1.04
N LEU A 725 -13.02 -27.46 -1.27
CA LEU A 725 -12.23 -28.13 -2.29
C LEU A 725 -13.22 -28.70 -3.32
N PRO A 726 -13.44 -28.03 -4.46
CA PRO A 726 -14.28 -28.55 -5.53
C PRO A 726 -13.76 -29.94 -5.96
N TRP A 727 -14.66 -30.90 -6.13
CA TRP A 727 -14.28 -32.25 -6.54
C TRP A 727 -13.78 -32.23 -7.99
N PRO A 728 -12.53 -32.67 -8.26
CA PRO A 728 -12.02 -32.76 -9.63
C PRO A 728 -12.72 -33.90 -10.38
N GLN A 729 -12.62 -33.87 -11.71
CA GLN A 729 -12.92 -35.04 -12.53
C GLN A 729 -12.06 -36.23 -12.10
N ASP A 730 -12.63 -37.43 -12.23
CA ASP A 730 -11.98 -38.72 -11.94
C ASP A 730 -11.57 -38.97 -10.48
N ILE A 731 -11.90 -38.06 -9.55
CA ILE A 731 -11.85 -38.37 -8.12
C ILE A 731 -13.17 -39.03 -7.69
N ARG A 732 -13.07 -40.21 -7.08
CA ARG A 732 -14.19 -40.99 -6.55
C ARG A 732 -13.98 -41.32 -5.09
N SER A 733 -15.07 -41.44 -4.35
CA SER A 733 -15.05 -41.94 -2.98
C SER A 733 -14.97 -43.46 -2.99
N GLN A 734 -14.04 -44.02 -2.21
CA GLN A 734 -13.90 -45.47 -2.01
C GLN A 734 -13.90 -45.78 -0.51
N HIS A 735 -14.61 -46.84 -0.14
CA HIS A 735 -14.71 -47.32 1.24
C HIS A 735 -13.56 -48.29 1.55
N PHE A 736 -13.02 -48.16 2.75
CA PHE A 736 -11.90 -48.96 3.24
C PHE A 736 -12.11 -49.43 4.67
N SER A 737 -11.79 -50.68 4.97
CA SER A 737 -11.70 -51.16 6.35
C SER A 737 -10.24 -51.23 6.79
N LYS A 738 -10.02 -51.02 8.10
CA LYS A 738 -8.69 -51.10 8.68
C LYS A 738 -8.40 -52.52 9.15
N THR A 739 -7.35 -53.12 8.60
CA THR A 739 -6.86 -54.45 9.00
C THR A 739 -6.16 -54.40 10.36
N SER A 740 -5.98 -55.57 10.98
CA SER A 740 -5.21 -55.73 12.23
C SER A 740 -3.78 -55.19 12.13
N ASN A 741 -3.19 -55.24 10.93
CA ASN A 741 -1.81 -54.85 10.67
C ASN A 741 -1.66 -53.35 10.36
N GLY A 742 -2.76 -52.60 10.26
CA GLY A 742 -2.77 -51.15 10.02
C GLY A 742 -3.01 -50.72 8.57
N ASN A 743 -3.09 -51.67 7.63
CA ASN A 743 -3.38 -51.46 6.21
C ASN A 743 -4.86 -51.18 5.97
N LEU A 744 -5.16 -50.59 4.81
CA LEU A 744 -6.53 -50.34 4.36
C LEU A 744 -6.87 -51.25 3.18
N ASP A 745 -7.86 -52.11 3.38
CA ASP A 745 -8.43 -52.95 2.32
C ASP A 745 -9.76 -52.37 1.87
N VAL A 746 -10.09 -52.55 0.58
CA VAL A 746 -11.36 -52.10 0.03
C VAL A 746 -12.51 -52.87 0.69
N ASP A 747 -13.43 -52.15 1.32
CA ASP A 747 -14.59 -52.73 1.99
C ASP A 747 -15.79 -51.78 1.86
N CYS A 748 -16.74 -52.14 1.01
CA CYS A 748 -17.94 -51.35 0.71
C CYS A 748 -18.89 -51.19 1.92
N GLY A 749 -18.74 -51.99 2.97
CA GLY A 749 -19.53 -51.88 4.20
C GLY A 749 -18.92 -50.95 5.26
N SER A 750 -17.71 -50.43 5.04
CA SER A 750 -17.00 -49.63 6.04
C SER A 750 -17.38 -48.14 6.02
N GLU A 751 -17.34 -47.49 7.19
CA GLU A 751 -17.56 -46.05 7.33
C GLU A 751 -16.37 -45.20 6.85
N LEU A 752 -15.14 -45.75 6.86
CA LEU A 752 -13.96 -45.00 6.46
C LEU A 752 -13.93 -44.85 4.93
N THR A 753 -14.21 -43.64 4.48
CA THR A 753 -14.19 -43.28 3.05
C THR A 753 -12.98 -42.40 2.74
N LEU A 754 -12.25 -42.75 1.68
CA LEU A 754 -11.14 -41.94 1.15
C LEU A 754 -11.36 -41.63 -0.33
N PRO A 755 -10.98 -40.42 -0.78
CA PRO A 755 -10.98 -40.11 -2.21
C PRO A 755 -9.81 -40.80 -2.93
N VAL A 756 -10.10 -41.33 -4.11
CA VAL A 756 -9.17 -42.05 -4.99
C VAL A 756 -9.25 -41.46 -6.39
N TRP A 757 -8.11 -41.33 -7.06
CA TRP A 757 -8.06 -40.92 -8.47
C TRP A 757 -8.22 -42.16 -9.36
N ASP A 758 -9.40 -42.28 -9.96
CA ASP A 758 -9.81 -43.39 -10.82
C ASP A 758 -9.76 -42.98 -12.29
N ILE A 759 -8.56 -43.00 -12.90
CA ILE A 759 -8.36 -42.61 -14.31
C ILE A 759 -9.22 -43.46 -15.25
N HIS A 760 -9.37 -44.75 -14.95
CA HIS A 760 -9.99 -45.72 -15.85
C HIS A 760 -11.49 -45.91 -15.59
N GLY A 761 -12.04 -45.27 -14.55
CA GLY A 761 -13.45 -45.40 -14.18
C GLY A 761 -13.83 -46.77 -13.62
N ASN A 762 -12.85 -47.57 -13.19
CA ASN A 762 -13.03 -48.97 -12.79
C ASN A 762 -13.71 -49.09 -11.42
N LEU A 763 -13.65 -48.06 -10.57
CA LEU A 763 -14.26 -48.08 -9.24
C LEU A 763 -15.79 -47.98 -9.28
N LYS A 764 -16.40 -47.63 -10.43
CA LYS A 764 -17.86 -47.64 -10.62
C LYS A 764 -18.50 -49.00 -10.29
N ASN A 765 -17.79 -50.09 -10.53
CA ASN A 765 -18.37 -51.43 -10.49
C ASN A 765 -18.21 -52.13 -9.12
N GLY A 766 -17.33 -51.64 -8.24
CA GLY A 766 -16.91 -52.38 -7.04
C GLY A 766 -17.86 -52.36 -5.85
N CYS A 767 -18.63 -51.28 -5.67
CA CYS A 767 -19.57 -51.13 -4.53
C CYS A 767 -21.03 -50.91 -4.96
N GLN A 768 -21.35 -50.90 -6.26
CA GLN A 768 -22.72 -50.78 -6.76
C GLN A 768 -23.47 -52.12 -6.80
N ASP A 769 -22.81 -53.27 -6.58
CA ASP A 769 -23.37 -54.59 -6.87
C ASP A 769 -23.81 -55.41 -5.65
N THR A 770 -23.72 -54.87 -4.42
CA THR A 770 -24.08 -55.61 -3.19
C THR A 770 -25.57 -55.62 -2.88
N SER A 771 -26.34 -54.64 -3.35
CA SER A 771 -27.81 -54.64 -3.20
C SER A 771 -28.50 -55.55 -4.22
N ALA A 772 -27.92 -55.75 -5.41
CA ALA A 772 -28.46 -56.62 -6.44
C ALA A 772 -28.14 -58.12 -6.22
N THR A 773 -27.06 -58.44 -5.49
CA THR A 773 -26.70 -59.84 -5.18
C THR A 773 -27.46 -60.43 -3.99
N TRP A 774 -27.94 -59.61 -3.04
CA TRP A 774 -28.81 -60.07 -1.95
C TRP A 774 -30.16 -60.59 -2.48
N LEU A 775 -30.79 -59.87 -3.41
CA LEU A 775 -32.07 -60.28 -4.02
C LEU A 775 -31.92 -61.52 -4.91
N LYS A 776 -30.79 -61.68 -5.62
CA LYS A 776 -30.51 -62.92 -6.37
C LYS A 776 -30.28 -64.14 -5.47
N ARG A 777 -29.72 -63.95 -4.27
CA ARG A 777 -29.55 -65.04 -3.28
C ARG A 777 -30.84 -65.47 -2.57
N ILE A 778 -31.94 -64.73 -2.70
CA ILE A 778 -33.26 -65.10 -2.14
C ILE A 778 -34.08 -65.95 -3.13
N PHE A 779 -33.81 -65.87 -4.43
CA PHE A 779 -34.60 -66.56 -5.46
C PHE A 779 -33.88 -67.72 -6.16
N ASP A 780 -32.64 -68.01 -5.80
CA ASP A 780 -32.05 -69.32 -6.03
C ASP A 780 -32.27 -70.16 -4.77
N TRP A 781 -33.45 -70.81 -4.68
CA TRP A 781 -33.75 -72.13 -4.12
C TRP A 781 -35.24 -72.45 -4.33
#